data_AF-A0A3Q3X132-F1
#
_entry.id   AF-A0A3Q3X132-F1
#
_cell.length_a   1.000
_cell.length_b   1.000
_cell.length_c   1.000
_cell.angle_alpha   90.00
_cell.angle_beta   90.00
_cell.angle_gamma   90.00
#
_symmetry.space_group_name_H-M   'P 1'
#
loop_
_entity.id
_entity.type
_entity.pdbx_description
1 polymer ?
#
loop_
_entity_poly.entity_id
_entity_poly.type
_entity_poly.pdbx_seq_one_letter_code
_entity_poly.pdbx_strand_id
1 'polypeptide(L)'
;MAVDDLHFCPLLNVTFIIFCALELEGLFEFGHEAGDERLQPGSDSSAKLKLDEPLFFFRDQFDKVYVNTNGFVAVVQPPAEDEYLGKMPAPFKMIAALLGDLDNSDGQGTVYFRQDSNPGILSRAVEHIRRAFPRDEEVEPVNSLIVTWENMAALGSAGRGDGLATKRNTFQLVLVSMATSSCAILLYPKHGLQFLSTSVGGENKILETGFNEGLVQNWFWTTKQGTYFRVTTEEETSVRDLTEKTTSGRRGVWVYEIGSSAVFATITPGMVSGLLQEVEEKNATEPPVTVLPKEPNEQKVVLTTQLQVEPEEKEELPTGTPTEYQPMPHYPRSHQPKIVVEDEDFNVNVFAYNLDSCGHNRHKCSAFADCRDYSNGYCCHCRPGFYGNGKDCVAEGKPQRMNGKVNGRVFVGNSVEAEELSNHDLHSYVVANEGRAYVAISNINQALGPALRLLHSLGGVIGWAFALEQPGYQNGFSVVGGVFTRQAEMIFYPGNERLSIKQRFEGIDQHDHLVMSTELEGRLPDIPLDSSVQISPYKEIYHYDRNLITSSSNRNYTITSPDGAVHNRSYQWCQRILFESCPQEEAVRGAPPTQLLSVDQIFVMFDPNNGVIRYAMSNKIGTVLERNPCFTGRHGCDINAVCRPGDGLYFSCECTAGFAGDGRVCDDIDECRETPAVCGSNSVCSNQHGTFRCECSSGFVFASDGTTCDDCPVDHCQTGNHDCDAPERAFCRYTGGSSYVCSCLPGFLGDGRVCRDDDECLQDRCHHNASCYNTQGSYSCCCNPGFHGDGFQCTPAGRYRQEKTRCERHRDDARAAASGFLSSFWSRPAVGQYVPQCDEHGAYEPTQCHTGIEQCWCVDAGGQEIPNTRTGPGSIDHTATPVPVGPTPRPDVRPVAPGTHLLFAQSGKIEHVPLDGLSMRTEEAKPLLHIPDRVVIAVAYDCAEKMVYWTDITGPAISRASLRGGGISPVVTKDLESPEGIAIDHVSRLLFWTDSMRDTVAVSKLDGSQRRVLFDTDLVNPRAIVTNPVYGQLFWADWNRDGPKIEMSNMDGTNRAVLVKDDLGLPNGLTFDQDTQQLCWADAGTRKVECMDPHRRLRRLIVDGIQYPFALVSFGRNLYYTDWRREAVVAVDRPSERETEEFLPQRCSRLYGITTTPTQCPQAYNYCANNGRCPDDAVAAGQCEGRSL
;
A
#
# COMPACT_ATOMS: atom_id res chain seq x y z
N MET A 1 -47.45 -43.04 29.74
CA MET A 1 -47.50 -44.52 29.68
C MET A 1 -46.43 -44.95 28.71
N ALA A 2 -45.49 -45.77 29.18
CA ALA A 2 -44.75 -46.86 28.53
C ALA A 2 -44.86 -47.02 26.99
N VAL A 3 -43.89 -47.52 26.21
CA VAL A 3 -42.57 -48.15 26.38
C VAL A 3 -42.13 -48.47 24.94
N ASP A 4 -40.83 -48.30 24.66
CA ASP A 4 -39.91 -49.09 23.82
C ASP A 4 -40.27 -49.76 22.48
N ASP A 5 -39.19 -49.82 21.68
CA ASP A 5 -38.66 -50.97 20.90
C ASP A 5 -38.79 -51.00 19.36
N LEU A 6 -37.70 -50.51 18.73
CA LEU A 6 -36.64 -51.28 18.05
C LEU A 6 -36.90 -52.07 16.74
N HIS A 7 -36.03 -51.70 15.78
CA HIS A 7 -35.38 -52.47 14.70
C HIS A 7 -36.13 -52.80 13.40
N PHE A 8 -35.58 -52.32 12.27
CA PHE A 8 -34.73 -53.13 11.36
C PHE A 8 -33.96 -52.23 10.36
N CYS A 9 -32.66 -52.47 10.21
CA CYS A 9 -31.78 -52.05 9.10
C CYS A 9 -31.40 -53.35 8.35
N PRO A 10 -31.10 -53.40 7.03
CA PRO A 10 -29.88 -52.77 6.50
C PRO A 10 -29.85 -52.34 5.00
N LEU A 11 -28.86 -51.50 4.68
CA LEU A 11 -28.10 -51.37 3.41
C LEU A 11 -28.79 -50.83 2.15
N LEU A 12 -28.65 -49.51 1.93
CA LEU A 12 -28.07 -48.83 0.75
C LEU A 12 -28.49 -47.35 0.89
N ASN A 13 -27.55 -46.43 1.19
CA ASN A 13 -27.84 -45.02 1.02
C ASN A 13 -26.59 -44.27 0.56
N VAL A 14 -26.65 -43.83 -0.70
CA VAL A 14 -26.00 -42.62 -1.18
C VAL A 14 -26.62 -41.47 -0.38
N THR A 15 -25.91 -40.91 0.59
CA THR A 15 -26.40 -39.75 1.34
C THR A 15 -26.18 -38.50 0.48
N PHE A 16 -27.19 -38.12 -0.29
CA PHE A 16 -27.34 -36.72 -0.72
C PHE A 16 -27.43 -35.87 0.56
N ILE A 17 -26.48 -34.98 0.80
CA ILE A 17 -26.58 -33.97 1.86
C ILE A 17 -27.65 -32.97 1.40
N ILE A 18 -28.88 -33.15 1.87
CA ILE A 18 -29.94 -32.15 1.74
C ILE A 18 -29.57 -30.99 2.68
N PHE A 19 -29.17 -29.85 2.13
CA PHE A 19 -28.92 -28.63 2.90
C PHE A 19 -30.25 -28.03 3.37
N CYS A 20 -30.70 -28.45 4.56
CA CYS A 20 -31.93 -27.95 5.17
C CYS A 20 -31.70 -26.55 5.79
N ALA A 21 -32.53 -25.58 5.43
CA ALA A 21 -32.52 -24.25 6.05
C ALA A 21 -32.90 -24.33 7.54
N LEU A 22 -32.47 -23.36 8.35
CA LEU A 22 -32.83 -23.31 9.77
C LEU A 22 -34.34 -23.08 9.93
N GLU A 23 -35.02 -24.00 10.62
CA GLU A 23 -36.42 -23.85 11.05
C GLU A 23 -36.49 -23.32 12.49
N LEU A 24 -37.67 -22.88 12.95
CA LEU A 24 -37.85 -22.38 14.32
C LEU A 24 -37.47 -23.42 15.38
N GLU A 25 -37.79 -24.70 15.15
CA GLU A 25 -37.36 -25.82 16.00
C GLU A 25 -35.83 -26.02 16.04
N GLY A 26 -35.13 -25.42 15.07
CA GLY A 26 -33.67 -25.42 14.97
C GLY A 26 -32.98 -24.40 15.87
N LEU A 27 -33.71 -23.56 16.61
CA LEU A 27 -33.15 -22.70 17.66
C LEU A 27 -32.73 -23.54 18.89
N PHE A 28 -31.84 -23.00 19.72
CA PHE A 28 -31.56 -23.55 21.04
C PHE A 28 -32.80 -23.40 21.91
N GLU A 29 -33.10 -24.38 22.77
CA GLU A 29 -34.30 -24.37 23.63
C GLU A 29 -34.39 -23.05 24.40
N PHE A 30 -35.55 -22.40 24.38
CA PHE A 30 -35.78 -21.10 25.02
C PHE A 30 -37.20 -21.02 25.61
N GLY A 31 -37.41 -20.06 26.50
CA GLY A 31 -38.67 -19.83 27.21
C GLY A 31 -38.65 -20.31 28.67
N HIS A 32 -39.78 -20.11 29.35
CA HIS A 32 -39.91 -20.42 30.79
C HIS A 32 -39.68 -21.92 31.09
N GLU A 33 -40.06 -22.81 30.18
CA GLU A 33 -39.85 -24.26 30.33
C GLU A 33 -38.37 -24.65 30.27
N ALA A 34 -37.55 -23.86 29.58
CA ALA A 34 -36.10 -24.03 29.47
C ALA A 34 -35.32 -23.28 30.59
N GLY A 35 -36.03 -22.60 31.49
CA GLY A 35 -35.45 -21.88 32.63
C GLY A 35 -35.01 -20.44 32.33
N ASP A 36 -35.48 -19.83 31.24
CA ASP A 36 -35.07 -18.49 30.85
C ASP A 36 -35.65 -17.39 31.74
N GLU A 37 -34.83 -16.36 31.99
CA GLU A 37 -35.31 -15.09 32.51
C GLU A 37 -35.99 -14.28 31.40
N ARG A 38 -37.04 -13.54 31.77
CA ARG A 38 -37.78 -12.67 30.85
C ARG A 38 -37.42 -11.21 31.10
N LEU A 39 -37.03 -10.52 30.03
CA LEU A 39 -36.88 -9.07 30.05
C LEU A 39 -38.24 -8.40 30.26
N GLN A 40 -38.28 -7.36 31.10
CA GLN A 40 -39.51 -6.59 31.33
C GLN A 40 -40.04 -6.00 30.01
N PRO A 41 -41.36 -6.01 29.76
CA PRO A 41 -41.92 -5.39 28.57
C PRO A 41 -41.69 -3.87 28.54
N GLY A 42 -41.28 -3.35 27.39
CA GLY A 42 -41.05 -1.94 27.13
C GLY A 42 -40.14 -1.70 25.91
N SER A 43 -40.27 -0.55 25.26
CA SER A 43 -39.29 -0.06 24.26
C SER A 43 -37.97 0.29 24.96
N ASP A 44 -36.84 -0.03 24.33
CA ASP A 44 -35.48 0.22 24.85
C ASP A 44 -35.21 -0.28 26.30
N SER A 45 -35.86 -1.37 26.70
CA SER A 45 -35.62 -1.97 28.01
C SER A 45 -34.34 -2.81 28.03
N SER A 46 -33.55 -2.70 29.10
CA SER A 46 -32.28 -3.44 29.24
C SER A 46 -32.18 -4.21 30.55
N ALA A 47 -31.79 -5.48 30.51
CA ALA A 47 -31.44 -6.27 31.70
C ALA A 47 -29.93 -6.43 31.83
N LYS A 48 -29.42 -6.16 33.03
CA LYS A 48 -28.01 -6.40 33.38
C LYS A 48 -27.85 -7.83 33.88
N LEU A 49 -26.99 -8.59 33.21
CA LEU A 49 -26.65 -9.96 33.55
C LEU A 49 -25.17 -10.04 33.95
N LYS A 50 -24.87 -10.66 35.09
CA LYS A 50 -23.50 -10.99 35.49
C LYS A 50 -23.16 -12.36 34.92
N LEU A 51 -22.04 -12.46 34.21
CA LEU A 51 -21.61 -13.71 33.59
C LEU A 51 -20.88 -14.61 34.60
N ASP A 52 -21.17 -15.90 34.55
CA ASP A 52 -20.49 -16.92 35.35
C ASP A 52 -19.07 -17.15 34.83
N GLU A 53 -18.91 -17.10 33.50
CA GLU A 53 -17.63 -17.13 32.80
C GLU A 53 -17.43 -15.86 31.99
N PRO A 54 -16.21 -15.32 31.93
CA PRO A 54 -15.95 -14.08 31.22
C PRO A 54 -16.17 -14.22 29.71
N LEU A 55 -16.69 -13.16 29.10
CA LEU A 55 -16.82 -13.04 27.66
C LEU A 55 -15.63 -12.26 27.11
N PHE A 56 -14.89 -12.85 26.18
CA PHE A 56 -13.90 -12.13 25.39
C PHE A 56 -14.58 -11.43 24.22
N PHE A 57 -14.42 -10.13 24.10
CA PHE A 57 -14.98 -9.35 23.00
C PHE A 57 -13.98 -8.30 22.53
N PHE A 58 -13.58 -8.38 21.27
CA PHE A 58 -12.37 -7.73 20.74
C PHE A 58 -11.13 -8.05 21.61
N ARG A 59 -10.46 -7.05 22.18
CA ARG A 59 -9.26 -7.20 23.03
C ARG A 59 -9.57 -7.32 24.52
N ASP A 60 -10.82 -7.09 24.90
CA ASP A 60 -11.22 -6.92 26.28
C ASP A 60 -12.03 -8.12 26.80
N GLN A 61 -12.02 -8.26 28.12
CA GLN A 61 -12.72 -9.32 28.84
C GLN A 61 -13.81 -8.70 29.72
N PHE A 62 -15.03 -9.24 29.66
CA PHE A 62 -16.18 -8.70 30.36
C PHE A 62 -16.85 -9.76 31.24
N ASP A 63 -17.18 -9.39 32.47
CA ASP A 63 -17.84 -10.22 33.48
C ASP A 63 -19.34 -9.95 33.58
N LYS A 64 -19.86 -9.07 32.72
CA LYS A 64 -21.26 -8.66 32.69
C LYS A 64 -21.65 -8.19 31.30
N VAL A 65 -22.94 -8.33 30.99
CA VAL A 65 -23.55 -7.87 29.75
C VAL A 65 -24.92 -7.24 30.02
N TYR A 66 -25.42 -6.50 29.05
CA TYR A 66 -26.73 -5.85 29.04
C TYR A 66 -27.50 -6.36 27.82
N VAL A 67 -28.59 -7.08 28.04
CA VAL A 67 -29.49 -7.56 26.99
C VAL A 67 -30.57 -6.51 26.77
N ASN A 68 -30.72 -6.01 25.55
CA ASN A 68 -31.65 -4.94 25.20
C ASN A 68 -32.78 -5.43 24.28
N THR A 69 -33.97 -4.83 24.39
CA THR A 69 -35.14 -5.15 23.54
C THR A 69 -34.91 -4.91 22.05
N ASN A 70 -34.09 -3.92 21.69
CA ASN A 70 -33.75 -3.51 20.32
C ASN A 70 -32.75 -4.45 19.61
N GLY A 71 -32.65 -5.72 20.04
CA GLY A 71 -31.96 -6.76 19.28
C GLY A 71 -30.43 -6.79 19.41
N PHE A 72 -29.88 -6.30 20.53
CA PHE A 72 -28.43 -6.32 20.77
C PHE A 72 -28.07 -6.69 22.22
N VAL A 73 -26.80 -7.08 22.40
CA VAL A 73 -26.15 -7.28 23.70
C VAL A 73 -24.98 -6.32 23.82
N ALA A 74 -24.92 -5.54 24.90
CA ALA A 74 -23.83 -4.60 25.17
C ALA A 74 -23.01 -5.03 26.39
N VAL A 75 -21.74 -4.67 26.42
CA VAL A 75 -20.86 -4.92 27.59
C VAL A 75 -20.80 -3.73 28.55
N VAL A 76 -21.36 -2.61 28.12
CA VAL A 76 -21.58 -1.39 28.92
C VAL A 76 -23.08 -1.08 28.95
N GLN A 77 -23.50 -0.28 29.93
CA GLN A 77 -24.88 0.17 29.99
C GLN A 77 -25.20 0.97 28.71
N PRO A 78 -26.24 0.60 27.95
CA PRO A 78 -26.55 1.28 26.71
C PRO A 78 -26.99 2.73 26.99
N PRO A 79 -26.58 3.69 26.13
CA PRO A 79 -27.07 5.06 26.15
C PRO A 79 -28.51 5.13 25.63
N ALA A 80 -29.04 6.35 25.49
CA ALA A 80 -30.40 6.55 24.97
C ALA A 80 -30.54 6.05 23.52
N GLU A 81 -31.73 5.57 23.19
CA GLU A 81 -32.12 5.00 21.89
C GLU A 81 -31.70 5.83 20.66
N ASP A 82 -31.77 7.16 20.76
CA ASP A 82 -31.40 8.11 19.70
C ASP A 82 -29.89 8.15 19.41
N GLU A 83 -29.05 7.68 20.33
CA GLU A 83 -27.60 7.65 20.16
C GLU A 83 -27.13 6.48 19.29
N TYR A 84 -27.93 5.42 19.14
CA TYR A 84 -27.47 4.17 18.53
C TYR A 84 -28.38 3.57 17.45
N LEU A 85 -29.68 3.85 17.44
CA LEU A 85 -30.56 3.33 16.39
C LEU A 85 -30.23 3.91 15.01
N GLY A 86 -30.02 3.03 14.03
CA GLY A 86 -29.63 3.41 12.66
C GLY A 86 -28.26 4.08 12.57
N LYS A 87 -27.42 3.92 13.61
CA LYS A 87 -26.10 4.54 13.75
C LYS A 87 -25.05 3.47 14.03
N MET A 88 -24.87 2.53 13.11
CA MET A 88 -23.72 1.63 13.13
C MET A 88 -22.55 2.24 12.31
N PRO A 89 -21.38 2.51 12.92
CA PRO A 89 -20.95 2.09 14.25
C PRO A 89 -21.41 3.01 15.40
N ALA A 90 -21.88 2.41 16.49
CA ALA A 90 -22.36 3.12 17.68
C ALA A 90 -21.18 3.59 18.57
N PRO A 91 -21.39 4.54 19.51
CA PRO A 91 -20.30 5.04 20.36
C PRO A 91 -19.85 4.07 21.47
N PHE A 92 -20.50 2.90 21.60
CA PHE A 92 -20.23 1.92 22.67
C PHE A 92 -20.10 0.49 22.16
N LYS A 93 -19.47 -0.37 22.98
CA LYS A 93 -19.24 -1.78 22.65
C LYS A 93 -20.54 -2.58 22.64
N MET A 94 -20.90 -3.13 21.48
CA MET A 94 -22.14 -3.87 21.27
C MET A 94 -21.98 -5.05 20.29
N ILE A 95 -22.80 -6.07 20.51
CA ILE A 95 -23.06 -7.21 19.63
C ILE A 95 -24.50 -7.05 19.13
N ALA A 96 -24.66 -6.55 17.90
CA ALA A 96 -25.95 -6.35 17.26
C ALA A 96 -26.39 -7.65 16.59
N ALA A 97 -27.32 -8.38 17.21
CA ALA A 97 -27.89 -9.59 16.63
C ALA A 97 -28.87 -9.24 15.49
N LEU A 98 -29.76 -8.28 15.75
CA LEU A 98 -30.61 -7.66 14.74
C LEU A 98 -31.11 -6.33 15.29
N LEU A 99 -30.26 -5.31 15.21
CA LEU A 99 -30.49 -3.97 15.74
C LEU A 99 -31.61 -3.28 14.96
N GLY A 100 -32.61 -2.81 15.69
CA GLY A 100 -33.74 -2.05 15.16
C GLY A 100 -34.61 -1.53 16.29
N ASP A 101 -35.58 -0.69 15.94
CA ASP A 101 -36.57 -0.15 16.88
C ASP A 101 -37.64 -1.22 17.16
N LEU A 102 -37.37 -2.09 18.14
CA LEU A 102 -38.16 -3.28 18.44
C LEU A 102 -38.96 -3.10 19.74
N ASP A 103 -40.22 -3.48 19.69
CA ASP A 103 -41.16 -3.34 20.80
C ASP A 103 -41.78 -4.68 21.20
N ASN A 104 -41.95 -4.85 22.52
CA ASN A 104 -42.66 -5.96 23.15
C ASN A 104 -43.73 -5.48 24.15
N SER A 105 -44.06 -4.19 24.15
CA SER A 105 -45.04 -3.57 25.07
C SER A 105 -46.46 -4.11 24.88
N ASP A 106 -46.75 -4.69 23.71
CA ASP A 106 -48.03 -5.35 23.40
C ASP A 106 -48.23 -6.71 24.09
N GLY A 107 -47.21 -7.22 24.78
CA GLY A 107 -47.23 -8.49 25.51
C GLY A 107 -47.18 -9.74 24.64
N GLN A 108 -47.12 -9.62 23.31
CA GLN A 108 -46.99 -10.74 22.37
C GLN A 108 -45.52 -11.07 22.06
N GLY A 109 -44.63 -10.06 22.06
CA GLY A 109 -43.19 -10.26 21.97
C GLY A 109 -42.55 -10.54 23.34
N THR A 110 -41.45 -11.29 23.37
CA THR A 110 -40.67 -11.54 24.59
C THR A 110 -39.18 -11.69 24.28
N VAL A 111 -38.33 -11.13 25.13
CA VAL A 111 -36.89 -11.38 25.11
C VAL A 111 -36.55 -12.32 26.27
N TYR A 112 -36.05 -13.51 25.92
CA TYR A 112 -35.60 -14.52 26.85
C TYR A 112 -34.08 -14.55 26.88
N PHE A 113 -33.50 -14.75 28.06
CA PHE A 113 -32.06 -14.96 28.19
C PHE A 113 -31.72 -15.90 29.35
N ARG A 114 -30.69 -16.72 29.16
CA ARG A 114 -30.09 -17.54 30.24
C ARG A 114 -28.62 -17.83 30.00
N GLN A 115 -27.91 -18.09 31.08
CA GLN A 115 -26.61 -18.77 31.01
C GLN A 115 -26.81 -20.27 31.18
N ASP A 116 -26.09 -21.05 30.39
CA ASP A 116 -26.26 -22.49 30.31
C ASP A 116 -24.90 -23.17 30.12
N SER A 117 -24.58 -24.05 31.08
CA SER A 117 -23.39 -24.91 31.08
C SER A 117 -23.74 -26.39 30.89
N ASN A 118 -24.99 -26.70 30.49
CA ASN A 118 -25.42 -28.05 30.23
C ASN A 118 -24.61 -28.66 29.07
N PRO A 119 -23.98 -29.84 29.26
CA PRO A 119 -23.18 -30.50 28.23
C PRO A 119 -23.91 -30.71 26.90
N GLY A 120 -25.23 -30.90 26.91
CA GLY A 120 -26.02 -31.06 25.67
C GLY A 120 -26.08 -29.78 24.84
N ILE A 121 -26.28 -28.64 25.50
CA ILE A 121 -26.29 -27.31 24.88
C ILE A 121 -24.90 -26.93 24.36
N LEU A 122 -23.89 -27.15 25.20
CA LEU A 122 -22.49 -26.91 24.83
C LEU A 122 -22.07 -27.78 23.65
N SER A 123 -22.44 -29.06 23.61
CA SER A 123 -22.15 -29.97 22.48
C SER A 123 -22.78 -29.49 21.17
N ARG A 124 -24.02 -28.96 21.24
CA ARG A 124 -24.70 -28.38 20.06
C ARG A 124 -23.99 -27.11 19.58
N ALA A 125 -23.51 -26.27 20.50
CA ALA A 125 -22.71 -25.10 20.16
C ALA A 125 -21.38 -25.49 19.48
N VAL A 126 -20.70 -26.52 20.00
CA VAL A 126 -19.48 -27.09 19.39
C VAL A 126 -19.73 -27.55 17.96
N GLU A 127 -20.88 -28.19 17.68
CA GLU A 127 -21.21 -28.63 16.32
C GLU A 127 -21.28 -27.46 15.34
N HIS A 128 -21.94 -26.37 15.73
CA HIS A 128 -22.02 -25.16 14.89
C HIS A 128 -20.64 -24.53 14.67
N ILE A 129 -19.80 -24.47 15.72
CA ILE A 129 -18.45 -23.90 15.65
C ILE A 129 -17.54 -24.76 14.78
N ARG A 130 -17.51 -26.08 14.96
CA ARG A 130 -16.68 -27.00 14.15
C ARG A 130 -17.05 -26.98 12.67
N ARG A 131 -18.32 -26.78 12.32
CA ARG A 131 -18.72 -26.64 10.91
C ARG A 131 -18.23 -25.33 10.29
N ALA A 132 -18.14 -24.27 11.09
CA ALA A 132 -17.67 -22.96 10.67
C ALA A 132 -16.13 -22.86 10.66
N PHE A 133 -15.48 -23.59 11.56
CA PHE A 133 -14.03 -23.64 11.74
C PHE A 133 -13.56 -25.11 11.79
N PRO A 134 -13.59 -25.83 10.65
CA PRO A 134 -13.28 -27.26 10.60
C PRO A 134 -11.81 -27.61 10.89
N ARG A 135 -10.94 -26.61 11.04
CA ARG A 135 -9.51 -26.74 11.34
C ARG A 135 -9.17 -26.49 12.82
N ASP A 136 -10.14 -26.09 13.63
CA ASP A 136 -9.96 -25.85 15.08
C ASP A 136 -10.27 -27.13 15.86
N GLU A 137 -9.24 -27.88 16.26
CA GLU A 137 -9.40 -29.15 16.98
C GLU A 137 -9.75 -28.96 18.48
N GLU A 138 -9.45 -27.80 19.07
CA GLU A 138 -9.68 -27.48 20.50
C GLU A 138 -10.91 -26.57 20.74
N VAL A 139 -12.12 -27.02 20.40
CA VAL A 139 -13.36 -26.32 20.77
C VAL A 139 -13.92 -26.90 22.07
N GLU A 140 -13.53 -26.33 23.21
CA GLU A 140 -14.03 -26.69 24.54
C GLU A 140 -14.76 -25.51 25.19
N PRO A 141 -16.08 -25.36 24.97
CA PRO A 141 -16.84 -24.29 25.57
C PRO A 141 -17.12 -24.61 27.04
N VAL A 142 -16.94 -23.60 27.90
CA VAL A 142 -17.13 -23.70 29.35
C VAL A 142 -18.53 -23.25 29.74
N ASN A 143 -19.06 -22.25 29.04
CA ASN A 143 -20.38 -21.68 29.29
C ASN A 143 -20.98 -21.12 27.99
N SER A 144 -22.30 -20.98 27.97
CA SER A 144 -23.02 -20.30 26.90
C SER A 144 -24.05 -19.33 27.44
N LEU A 145 -24.21 -18.18 26.79
CA LEU A 145 -25.30 -17.24 27.01
C LEU A 145 -26.22 -17.28 25.79
N ILE A 146 -27.46 -17.72 26.01
CA ILE A 146 -28.49 -17.79 24.98
C ILE A 146 -29.41 -16.58 25.17
N VAL A 147 -29.65 -15.83 24.09
CA VAL A 147 -30.60 -14.71 24.07
C VAL A 147 -31.52 -14.87 22.87
N THR A 148 -32.82 -14.91 23.12
CA THR A 148 -33.85 -15.10 22.09
C THR A 148 -34.81 -13.92 22.09
N TRP A 149 -34.93 -13.26 20.95
CA TRP A 149 -35.97 -12.26 20.71
C TRP A 149 -37.10 -12.97 19.98
N GLU A 150 -38.17 -13.30 20.71
CA GLU A 150 -39.32 -14.00 20.19
C GLU A 150 -40.44 -13.01 19.85
N ASN A 151 -40.99 -13.12 18.63
CA ASN A 151 -42.21 -12.41 18.22
C ASN A 151 -42.14 -10.87 18.42
N MET A 152 -40.98 -10.26 18.22
CA MET A 152 -40.77 -8.82 18.39
C MET A 152 -41.47 -8.04 17.27
N ALA A 153 -42.21 -6.99 17.62
CA ALA A 153 -42.82 -6.08 16.67
C ALA A 153 -41.91 -4.87 16.40
N ALA A 154 -42.11 -4.18 15.28
CA ALA A 154 -41.49 -2.86 15.07
C ALA A 154 -42.25 -1.79 15.88
N LEU A 155 -41.53 -0.87 16.53
CA LEU A 155 -42.16 0.24 17.27
C LEU A 155 -43.06 1.07 16.33
N GLY A 156 -44.25 1.43 16.80
CA GLY A 156 -45.25 2.18 16.01
C GLY A 156 -46.20 1.31 15.16
N SER A 157 -46.04 -0.02 15.16
CA SER A 157 -46.95 -0.97 14.47
C SER A 157 -48.23 -1.31 15.26
N ALA A 158 -48.63 -0.46 16.23
CA ALA A 158 -49.85 -0.64 17.00
C ALA A 158 -51.06 -0.82 16.07
N GLY A 159 -51.67 -2.01 16.15
CA GLY A 159 -52.75 -2.41 15.27
C GLY A 159 -53.88 -1.38 15.22
N ARG A 160 -54.09 -0.77 14.04
CA ARG A 160 -55.45 -0.43 13.62
C ARG A 160 -56.26 -1.73 13.75
N GLY A 161 -57.37 -1.68 14.47
CA GLY A 161 -58.21 -2.83 14.86
C GLY A 161 -58.88 -3.58 13.70
N ASP A 162 -58.13 -3.87 12.65
CA ASP A 162 -58.57 -4.38 11.36
C ASP A 162 -57.91 -5.74 11.06
N GLY A 163 -57.74 -6.61 12.07
CA GLY A 163 -57.49 -8.06 11.90
C GLY A 163 -56.28 -8.52 11.03
N LEU A 164 -55.43 -7.62 10.52
CA LEU A 164 -54.20 -7.97 9.81
C LEU A 164 -53.09 -8.24 10.82
N ALA A 165 -52.54 -9.46 10.80
CA ALA A 165 -51.46 -9.88 11.68
C ALA A 165 -50.25 -8.92 11.55
N THR A 166 -49.89 -8.28 12.65
CA THR A 166 -48.66 -7.46 12.75
C THR A 166 -47.47 -8.35 12.43
N LYS A 167 -46.62 -7.94 11.47
CA LYS A 167 -45.40 -8.67 11.12
C LYS A 167 -44.45 -8.68 12.32
N ARG A 168 -43.88 -9.84 12.64
CA ARG A 168 -43.00 -10.02 13.82
C ARG A 168 -41.72 -10.75 13.46
N ASN A 169 -40.63 -10.36 14.11
CA ASN A 169 -39.32 -10.98 13.94
C ASN A 169 -38.97 -11.90 15.11
N THR A 170 -38.41 -13.07 14.81
CA THR A 170 -37.87 -14.03 15.77
C THR A 170 -36.45 -14.45 15.35
N PHE A 171 -35.49 -14.28 16.25
CA PHE A 171 -34.07 -14.58 16.04
C PHE A 171 -33.36 -14.86 17.37
N GLN A 172 -32.20 -15.50 17.32
CA GLN A 172 -31.46 -15.92 18.51
C GLN A 172 -29.96 -15.63 18.37
N LEU A 173 -29.34 -15.20 19.47
CA LEU A 173 -27.89 -15.06 19.64
C LEU A 173 -27.43 -16.04 20.72
N VAL A 174 -26.39 -16.82 20.41
CA VAL A 174 -25.70 -17.66 21.40
C VAL A 174 -24.25 -17.20 21.49
N LEU A 175 -23.85 -16.71 22.66
CA LEU A 175 -22.48 -16.36 22.98
C LEU A 175 -21.84 -17.53 23.71
N VAL A 176 -20.71 -18.01 23.21
CA VAL A 176 -20.03 -19.20 23.72
C VAL A 176 -18.70 -18.76 24.31
N SER A 177 -18.52 -18.95 25.61
CA SER A 177 -17.27 -18.64 26.31
C SER A 177 -16.38 -19.87 26.37
N MET A 178 -15.14 -19.72 25.90
CA MET A 178 -14.07 -20.72 25.99
C MET A 178 -12.97 -20.22 26.92
N ALA A 179 -12.00 -21.07 27.23
CA ALA A 179 -10.91 -20.73 28.15
C ALA A 179 -10.09 -19.49 27.69
N THR A 180 -9.92 -19.32 26.39
CA THR A 180 -9.02 -18.30 25.79
C THR A 180 -9.67 -17.43 24.74
N SER A 181 -10.92 -17.69 24.37
CA SER A 181 -11.65 -17.00 23.30
C SER A 181 -13.17 -17.05 23.52
N SER A 182 -13.91 -16.35 22.67
CA SER A 182 -15.38 -16.43 22.65
C SER A 182 -15.91 -16.37 21.23
N CYS A 183 -17.00 -17.10 20.99
CA CYS A 183 -17.67 -17.15 19.70
C CYS A 183 -19.11 -16.64 19.82
N ALA A 184 -19.62 -16.03 18.75
CA ALA A 184 -21.02 -15.69 18.57
C ALA A 184 -21.64 -16.57 17.49
N ILE A 185 -22.79 -17.14 17.79
CA ILE A 185 -23.64 -17.89 16.85
C ILE A 185 -24.94 -17.10 16.71
N LEU A 186 -25.19 -16.58 15.52
CA LEU A 186 -26.41 -15.87 15.15
C LEU A 186 -27.30 -16.80 14.34
N LEU A 187 -28.56 -16.90 14.74
CA LEU A 187 -29.54 -17.85 14.22
C LEU A 187 -30.78 -17.13 13.70
N TYR A 188 -31.02 -17.25 12.40
CA TYR A 188 -32.15 -16.66 11.69
C TYR A 188 -32.97 -17.75 11.00
N PRO A 189 -34.12 -18.16 11.55
CA PRO A 189 -34.94 -19.18 10.92
C PRO A 189 -35.59 -18.64 9.64
N LYS A 190 -35.85 -19.52 8.65
CA LYS A 190 -36.36 -19.18 7.30
C LYS A 190 -37.62 -18.29 7.28
N HIS A 191 -38.46 -18.40 8.31
CA HIS A 191 -39.68 -17.59 8.48
C HIS A 191 -39.63 -16.69 9.72
N GLY A 192 -38.44 -16.53 10.31
CA GLY A 192 -38.20 -15.72 11.49
C GLY A 192 -38.22 -14.23 11.21
N LEU A 193 -37.79 -13.77 10.03
CA LEU A 193 -37.74 -12.35 9.68
C LEU A 193 -38.92 -11.98 8.76
N GLN A 194 -39.95 -11.34 9.31
CA GLN A 194 -41.16 -10.92 8.58
C GLN A 194 -41.09 -9.45 8.12
N PHE A 195 -40.28 -8.63 8.76
CA PHE A 195 -39.95 -7.26 8.35
C PHE A 195 -38.44 -7.03 8.38
N LEU A 196 -37.96 -6.09 7.56
CA LEU A 196 -36.53 -5.87 7.30
C LEU A 196 -36.06 -4.46 7.72
N SER A 197 -37.00 -3.61 8.13
CA SER A 197 -36.77 -2.22 8.50
C SER A 197 -37.73 -1.76 9.60
N THR A 198 -37.32 -0.77 10.37
CA THR A 198 -38.06 -0.13 11.47
C THR A 198 -38.05 1.39 11.32
N SER A 199 -39.06 2.09 11.84
CA SER A 199 -39.17 3.55 11.72
C SER A 199 -38.41 4.25 12.86
N VAL A 200 -37.25 4.85 12.56
CA VAL A 200 -36.43 5.60 13.53
C VAL A 200 -36.51 7.09 13.20
N GLY A 201 -37.03 7.91 14.12
CA GLY A 201 -37.13 9.36 13.91
C GLY A 201 -38.02 9.79 12.73
N GLY A 202 -38.93 8.92 12.26
CA GLY A 202 -39.80 9.15 11.10
C GLY A 202 -39.24 8.66 9.75
N GLU A 203 -38.02 8.10 9.74
CA GLU A 203 -37.42 7.46 8.57
C GLU A 203 -37.38 5.93 8.73
N ASN A 204 -37.65 5.19 7.65
CA ASN A 204 -37.47 3.73 7.64
C ASN A 204 -35.97 3.41 7.60
N LYS A 205 -35.43 2.84 8.67
CA LYS A 205 -34.05 2.32 8.76
C LYS A 205 -34.06 0.80 8.68
N ILE A 206 -33.14 0.25 7.91
CA ILE A 206 -32.99 -1.21 7.74
C ILE A 206 -32.37 -1.81 9.00
N LEU A 207 -32.75 -3.04 9.33
CA LEU A 207 -32.21 -3.76 10.49
C LEU A 207 -30.71 -4.04 10.32
N GLU A 208 -29.94 -3.82 11.38
CA GLU A 208 -28.47 -3.89 11.35
C GLU A 208 -27.94 -5.09 12.17
N THR A 209 -27.07 -5.92 11.60
CA THR A 209 -26.40 -7.01 12.31
C THR A 209 -24.89 -6.78 12.26
N GLY A 210 -24.20 -7.01 13.38
CA GLY A 210 -22.75 -6.93 13.44
C GLY A 210 -22.16 -6.75 14.84
N PHE A 211 -20.91 -6.31 14.87
CA PHE A 211 -20.12 -6.14 16.08
C PHE A 211 -19.44 -4.77 16.08
N ASN A 212 -19.39 -4.11 17.23
CA ASN A 212 -18.86 -2.76 17.32
C ASN A 212 -18.04 -2.58 18.60
N GLU A 213 -16.85 -1.99 18.47
CA GLU A 213 -15.92 -1.73 19.56
C GLU A 213 -16.19 -0.39 20.26
N GLY A 214 -17.07 0.46 19.72
CA GLY A 214 -17.38 1.77 20.29
C GLY A 214 -16.19 2.74 20.27
N LEU A 215 -16.22 3.78 21.10
CA LEU A 215 -15.13 4.75 21.19
C LEU A 215 -13.95 4.20 21.98
N VAL A 216 -12.74 4.27 21.40
CA VAL A 216 -11.48 3.85 22.01
C VAL A 216 -10.61 5.08 22.29
N GLN A 217 -10.01 5.13 23.48
CA GLN A 217 -9.08 6.20 23.86
C GLN A 217 -7.66 5.88 23.40
N ASN A 218 -7.05 6.81 22.65
CA ASN A 218 -5.62 6.76 22.33
C ASN A 218 -4.75 7.30 23.47
N TRP A 219 -3.45 7.00 23.41
CA TRP A 219 -2.41 7.42 24.38
C TRP A 219 -2.39 8.93 24.70
N PHE A 220 -2.98 9.77 23.84
CA PHE A 220 -3.11 11.23 24.00
C PHE A 220 -4.50 11.70 24.46
N TRP A 221 -5.30 10.84 25.11
CA TRP A 221 -6.63 11.17 25.66
C TRP A 221 -7.71 11.59 24.63
N THR A 222 -7.47 11.40 23.33
CA THR A 222 -8.45 11.61 22.25
C THR A 222 -9.27 10.34 22.00
N THR A 223 -10.60 10.46 22.04
CA THR A 223 -11.56 9.39 21.72
C THR A 223 -11.75 9.28 20.21
N LYS A 224 -11.48 8.12 19.62
CA LYS A 224 -11.75 7.82 18.20
C LYS A 224 -12.69 6.61 18.10
N GLN A 225 -13.41 6.49 16.98
CA GLN A 225 -14.22 5.31 16.70
C GLN A 225 -13.31 4.07 16.56
N GLY A 226 -13.60 3.04 17.35
CA GLY A 226 -12.93 1.75 17.33
C GLY A 226 -13.36 0.89 16.15
N THR A 227 -12.86 -0.35 16.12
CA THR A 227 -13.17 -1.29 15.03
C THR A 227 -14.65 -1.69 15.04
N TYR A 228 -15.23 -1.88 13.86
CA TYR A 228 -16.58 -2.41 13.73
C TYR A 228 -16.66 -3.35 12.53
N PHE A 229 -17.58 -4.31 12.61
CA PHE A 229 -17.83 -5.31 11.59
C PHE A 229 -19.34 -5.38 11.34
N ARG A 230 -19.77 -5.06 10.12
CA ARG A 230 -21.18 -5.05 9.74
C ARG A 230 -21.48 -6.26 8.84
N VAL A 231 -22.50 -7.05 9.21
CA VAL A 231 -22.94 -8.23 8.46
C VAL A 231 -23.94 -7.85 7.37
N THR A 232 -24.88 -6.95 7.67
CA THR A 232 -25.87 -6.43 6.72
C THR A 232 -25.38 -5.15 6.04
N THR A 233 -25.88 -4.83 4.85
CA THR A 233 -25.61 -3.56 4.13
C THR A 233 -26.80 -2.61 4.26
N GLU A 234 -26.78 -1.50 3.54
CA GLU A 234 -27.93 -0.57 3.43
C GLU A 234 -29.02 -1.07 2.46
N GLU A 235 -28.96 -2.33 2.02
CA GLU A 235 -29.96 -2.94 1.14
C GLU A 235 -30.81 -3.97 1.89
N GLU A 236 -32.13 -3.98 1.66
CA GLU A 236 -33.05 -4.96 2.27
C GLU A 236 -32.72 -6.42 1.89
N THR A 237 -32.10 -6.63 0.73
CA THR A 237 -31.59 -7.94 0.26
C THR A 237 -30.59 -8.55 1.25
N SER A 238 -29.75 -7.72 1.88
CA SER A 238 -28.74 -8.18 2.84
C SER A 238 -29.34 -8.70 4.15
N VAL A 239 -30.51 -8.20 4.56
CA VAL A 239 -31.23 -8.72 5.73
C VAL A 239 -31.94 -10.03 5.39
N ARG A 240 -32.45 -10.18 4.16
CA ARG A 240 -33.01 -11.46 3.67
C ARG A 240 -31.94 -12.55 3.61
N ASP A 241 -30.75 -12.18 3.15
CA ASP A 241 -29.58 -13.05 3.09
C ASP A 241 -29.24 -13.69 4.44
N LEU A 242 -29.59 -13.06 5.58
CA LEU A 242 -29.37 -13.66 6.91
C LEU A 242 -30.05 -15.02 7.07
N THR A 243 -31.18 -15.25 6.39
CA THR A 243 -31.91 -16.53 6.42
C THR A 243 -31.49 -17.50 5.31
N GLU A 244 -30.84 -16.99 4.25
CA GLU A 244 -30.53 -17.76 3.03
C GLU A 244 -29.05 -18.15 2.90
N LYS A 245 -28.15 -17.34 3.48
CA LYS A 245 -26.69 -17.54 3.49
C LYS A 245 -26.22 -18.05 4.86
N THR A 246 -24.92 -18.35 4.98
CA THR A 246 -24.32 -18.98 6.16
C THR A 246 -22.80 -18.85 6.17
N THR A 247 -22.20 -18.88 7.36
CA THR A 247 -20.75 -19.09 7.57
C THR A 247 -20.41 -20.44 8.21
N SER A 248 -21.39 -21.32 8.39
CA SER A 248 -21.25 -22.66 9.02
C SER A 248 -21.78 -23.81 8.15
N GLY A 249 -22.10 -23.54 6.89
CA GLY A 249 -22.64 -24.53 5.95
C GLY A 249 -24.13 -24.86 6.15
N ARG A 250 -24.83 -24.21 7.08
CA ARG A 250 -26.29 -24.34 7.28
C ARG A 250 -26.97 -22.97 7.11
N ARG A 251 -27.83 -22.83 6.08
CA ARG A 251 -28.54 -21.58 5.78
C ARG A 251 -29.29 -21.05 7.01
N GLY A 252 -29.11 -19.78 7.33
CA GLY A 252 -29.66 -19.16 8.55
C GLY A 252 -28.76 -19.22 9.78
N VAL A 253 -27.58 -19.84 9.69
CA VAL A 253 -26.62 -19.97 10.80
C VAL A 253 -25.31 -19.26 10.48
N TRP A 254 -24.96 -18.27 11.31
CA TRP A 254 -23.75 -17.48 11.18
C TRP A 254 -22.91 -17.60 12.44
N VAL A 255 -21.66 -18.03 12.30
CA VAL A 255 -20.72 -18.21 13.40
C VAL A 255 -19.52 -17.30 13.20
N TYR A 256 -19.12 -16.64 14.28
CA TYR A 256 -17.99 -15.72 14.35
C TYR A 256 -17.16 -15.97 15.59
N GLU A 257 -15.84 -15.89 15.48
CA GLU A 257 -14.95 -15.67 16.61
C GLU A 257 -14.94 -14.16 16.93
N ILE A 258 -15.33 -13.79 18.15
CA ILE A 258 -15.64 -12.38 18.50
C ILE A 258 -14.63 -11.75 19.47
N GLY A 259 -13.74 -12.56 20.05
CA GLY A 259 -12.71 -12.07 20.95
C GLY A 259 -11.82 -13.21 21.42
N SER A 260 -10.56 -12.86 21.68
CA SER A 260 -9.54 -13.81 22.13
C SER A 260 -8.59 -13.11 23.11
N SER A 261 -8.00 -13.88 24.00
CA SER A 261 -6.93 -13.43 24.91
C SER A 261 -5.61 -13.08 24.18
N ALA A 262 -5.54 -13.26 22.86
CA ALA A 262 -4.39 -12.91 22.01
C ALA A 262 -4.40 -11.42 21.55
N VAL A 263 -3.22 -10.87 21.27
CA VAL A 263 -2.96 -9.42 21.07
C VAL A 263 -3.63 -8.80 19.81
N PHE A 264 -4.15 -9.62 18.89
CA PHE A 264 -4.89 -9.17 17.71
C PHE A 264 -6.38 -9.40 17.91
N ALA A 265 -7.16 -8.32 17.99
CA ALA A 265 -8.61 -8.38 17.97
C ALA A 265 -9.13 -8.07 16.57
N THR A 266 -9.67 -9.09 15.93
CA THR A 266 -10.49 -8.97 14.74
C THR A 266 -11.61 -9.97 14.84
N ILE A 267 -12.83 -9.56 14.46
CA ILE A 267 -13.95 -10.49 14.31
C ILE A 267 -13.66 -11.38 13.11
N THR A 268 -13.66 -12.69 13.31
CA THR A 268 -13.35 -13.67 12.24
C THR A 268 -14.61 -14.46 11.89
N PRO A 269 -15.14 -14.36 10.66
CA PRO A 269 -16.23 -15.22 10.21
C PRO A 269 -15.73 -16.65 9.90
N GLY A 270 -16.57 -17.65 10.15
CA GLY A 270 -16.32 -19.03 9.72
C GLY A 270 -16.18 -19.19 8.20
N MET A 271 -15.38 -20.15 7.76
CA MET A 271 -15.17 -20.49 6.35
C MET A 271 -15.65 -21.91 6.03
N VAL A 272 -16.59 -22.02 5.09
CA VAL A 272 -17.03 -23.32 4.56
C VAL A 272 -16.10 -23.75 3.43
N SER A 273 -15.25 -24.76 3.67
CA SER A 273 -14.56 -25.45 2.58
C SER A 273 -15.53 -26.40 1.88
N GLY A 274 -15.89 -26.08 0.63
CA GLY A 274 -16.70 -26.96 -0.23
C GLY A 274 -18.09 -26.44 -0.53
N LEU A 275 -18.18 -25.40 -1.37
CA LEU A 275 -19.33 -25.19 -2.25
C LEU A 275 -18.83 -25.16 -3.68
N LEU A 276 -18.77 -26.36 -4.28
CA LEU A 276 -18.84 -26.51 -5.73
C LEU A 276 -20.18 -25.90 -6.16
N GLN A 277 -20.11 -24.85 -6.96
CA GLN A 277 -21.23 -24.42 -7.78
C GLN A 277 -21.33 -25.41 -8.95
N GLU A 278 -21.86 -26.61 -8.68
CA GLU A 278 -22.36 -27.50 -9.71
C GLU A 278 -23.85 -27.76 -9.46
N VAL A 279 -24.59 -27.77 -10.57
CA VAL A 279 -26.04 -27.95 -10.74
C VAL A 279 -26.90 -26.67 -10.64
N GLU A 280 -26.77 -25.82 -11.66
CA GLU A 280 -27.93 -25.24 -12.35
C GLU A 280 -27.70 -25.16 -13.86
N GLU A 281 -27.25 -26.26 -14.47
CA GLU A 281 -27.50 -26.52 -15.89
C GLU A 281 -27.79 -28.02 -16.07
N LYS A 282 -28.91 -28.29 -16.77
CA LYS A 282 -29.48 -29.60 -17.17
C LYS A 282 -30.44 -30.27 -16.17
N ASN A 283 -31.67 -29.77 -16.16
CA ASN A 283 -32.84 -30.58 -16.54
C ASN A 283 -34.10 -29.70 -16.70
N ALA A 284 -34.42 -29.34 -17.93
CA ALA A 284 -35.79 -29.02 -18.35
C ALA A 284 -36.01 -29.63 -19.74
N THR A 285 -36.27 -30.94 -19.76
CA THR A 285 -36.97 -31.59 -20.86
C THR A 285 -38.47 -31.33 -20.67
N GLU A 286 -39.15 -30.95 -21.75
CA GLU A 286 -40.58 -30.64 -21.80
C GLU A 286 -41.48 -31.70 -21.13
N PRO A 287 -42.61 -31.31 -20.52
CA PRO A 287 -43.72 -32.23 -20.27
C PRO A 287 -44.66 -32.33 -21.50
N PRO A 288 -45.42 -33.44 -21.64
CA PRO A 288 -46.19 -33.75 -22.84
C PRO A 288 -47.52 -32.99 -22.92
N VAL A 289 -47.97 -32.76 -24.16
CA VAL A 289 -49.29 -32.22 -24.53
C VAL A 289 -50.34 -33.34 -24.59
N THR A 290 -51.52 -33.14 -23.99
CA THR A 290 -52.83 -33.66 -24.48
C THR A 290 -53.99 -32.93 -23.77
N VAL A 291 -54.47 -31.79 -24.29
CA VAL A 291 -55.67 -31.57 -25.14
C VAL A 291 -57.02 -31.98 -24.52
N LEU A 292 -57.93 -30.99 -24.36
CA LEU A 292 -59.39 -31.05 -24.54
C LEU A 292 -59.98 -29.59 -24.47
N PRO A 293 -61.17 -29.27 -25.01
CA PRO A 293 -61.30 -28.60 -26.33
C PRO A 293 -62.24 -27.35 -26.40
N LYS A 294 -62.24 -26.72 -27.59
CA LYS A 294 -63.33 -25.95 -28.28
C LYS A 294 -63.67 -24.50 -27.85
N GLU A 295 -63.25 -23.55 -28.72
CA GLU A 295 -64.03 -22.62 -29.59
C GLU A 295 -65.59 -22.53 -29.43
N PRO A 296 -66.31 -21.48 -29.95
CA PRO A 296 -65.97 -20.57 -31.09
C PRO A 296 -66.44 -19.09 -31.01
N ASN A 297 -66.19 -18.37 -32.12
CA ASN A 297 -66.80 -17.12 -32.65
C ASN A 297 -66.28 -15.76 -32.09
N GLU A 298 -66.02 -14.72 -32.88
CA GLU A 298 -66.53 -14.38 -34.22
C GLU A 298 -65.69 -13.29 -34.96
N GLN A 299 -65.35 -13.57 -36.23
CA GLN A 299 -65.42 -12.74 -37.46
C GLN A 299 -64.67 -11.38 -37.65
N LYS A 300 -63.73 -11.36 -38.62
CA LYS A 300 -63.78 -10.71 -39.98
C LYS A 300 -62.38 -10.81 -40.65
N VAL A 301 -62.11 -11.62 -41.69
CA VAL A 301 -62.40 -11.54 -43.15
C VAL A 301 -61.89 -10.23 -43.80
N VAL A 302 -60.64 -10.21 -44.32
CA VAL A 302 -60.16 -10.39 -45.73
C VAL A 302 -60.43 -9.20 -46.68
N LEU A 303 -59.37 -8.60 -47.24
CA LEU A 303 -59.15 -8.48 -48.69
C LEU A 303 -57.69 -8.06 -49.06
N THR A 304 -57.19 -8.73 -50.09
CA THR A 304 -55.88 -8.71 -50.80
C THR A 304 -55.67 -7.55 -51.79
N THR A 305 -54.40 -7.20 -52.09
CA THR A 305 -53.75 -7.11 -53.45
C THR A 305 -52.28 -6.64 -53.32
N GLN A 306 -51.25 -7.41 -53.74
CA GLN A 306 -50.45 -7.36 -55.00
C GLN A 306 -49.63 -6.06 -55.20
N LEU A 307 -48.34 -6.04 -55.59
CA LEU A 307 -47.66 -6.56 -56.80
C LEU A 307 -46.15 -6.82 -56.50
N GLN A 308 -45.59 -7.99 -56.83
CA GLN A 308 -44.91 -8.42 -58.08
C GLN A 308 -43.45 -7.95 -58.26
N VAL A 309 -42.60 -8.96 -58.52
CA VAL A 309 -41.16 -8.92 -58.83
C VAL A 309 -40.98 -9.30 -60.30
N GLU A 310 -40.06 -8.58 -60.99
CA GLU A 310 -39.42 -8.79 -62.31
C GLU A 310 -40.21 -8.54 -63.62
N PRO A 311 -39.56 -8.26 -64.79
CA PRO A 311 -38.15 -7.86 -65.11
C PRO A 311 -38.04 -6.71 -66.18
N GLU A 312 -36.83 -6.24 -66.55
CA GLU A 312 -36.39 -6.04 -67.97
C GLU A 312 -34.95 -5.48 -68.14
N GLU A 313 -34.31 -5.88 -69.25
CA GLU A 313 -32.91 -5.69 -69.68
C GLU A 313 -32.77 -4.62 -70.80
N LYS A 314 -31.64 -3.87 -70.75
CA LYS A 314 -30.68 -3.48 -71.82
C LYS A 314 -30.80 -2.25 -72.78
N GLU A 315 -29.56 -1.79 -73.09
CA GLU A 315 -28.99 -0.93 -74.17
C GLU A 315 -28.84 0.61 -73.97
N GLU A 316 -27.77 1.32 -74.41
CA GLU A 316 -26.29 1.11 -74.53
C GLU A 316 -25.58 2.44 -75.00
N LEU A 317 -24.27 2.60 -74.65
CA LEU A 317 -23.12 3.38 -75.26
C LEU A 317 -23.08 4.94 -75.28
N PRO A 318 -21.92 5.67 -75.47
CA PRO A 318 -20.48 5.28 -75.59
C PRO A 318 -19.36 6.22 -74.97
N THR A 319 -18.14 5.67 -74.82
CA THR A 319 -16.71 6.16 -74.97
C THR A 319 -16.19 7.60 -74.67
N GLY A 320 -14.99 7.69 -74.03
CA GLY A 320 -13.92 8.69 -74.36
C GLY A 320 -13.00 9.25 -73.23
N THR A 321 -11.68 9.02 -73.31
CA THR A 321 -10.53 9.75 -72.65
C THR A 321 -10.19 11.08 -73.39
N PRO A 322 -9.17 11.93 -73.04
CA PRO A 322 -8.50 12.41 -71.80
C PRO A 322 -8.37 14.00 -71.74
N THR A 323 -7.42 14.54 -70.95
CA THR A 323 -6.80 15.92 -70.90
C THR A 323 -7.59 17.06 -70.23
N GLU A 324 -7.18 17.63 -69.09
CA GLU A 324 -5.98 18.43 -68.70
C GLU A 324 -6.25 19.96 -68.80
N TYR A 325 -6.16 20.69 -67.67
CA TYR A 325 -5.52 22.01 -67.57
C TYR A 325 -5.31 22.41 -66.09
N GLN A 326 -4.03 22.42 -65.73
CA GLN A 326 -3.31 23.04 -64.61
C GLN A 326 -3.42 24.61 -64.61
N PRO A 327 -2.75 25.40 -63.73
CA PRO A 327 -2.18 25.17 -62.37
C PRO A 327 -2.19 26.39 -61.37
N MET A 328 -1.67 26.12 -60.16
CA MET A 328 -0.77 26.95 -59.28
C MET A 328 -1.34 27.99 -58.27
N PRO A 329 -0.62 28.31 -57.16
CA PRO A 329 0.74 27.86 -56.78
C PRO A 329 0.98 27.31 -55.35
N HIS A 330 2.02 26.48 -55.28
CA HIS A 330 2.81 26.08 -54.11
C HIS A 330 3.71 27.20 -53.59
N TYR A 331 4.16 27.08 -52.33
CA TYR A 331 5.56 27.30 -51.90
C TYR A 331 5.84 26.37 -50.68
N PRO A 332 7.10 26.05 -50.31
CA PRO A 332 7.67 24.72 -50.52
C PRO A 332 8.26 24.11 -49.24
N ARG A 333 8.56 22.81 -49.36
CA ARG A 333 9.43 22.06 -48.47
C ARG A 333 10.87 22.58 -48.60
N SER A 334 11.50 22.98 -47.49
CA SER A 334 12.95 23.26 -47.45
C SER A 334 13.65 22.59 -46.26
N HIS A 335 14.51 21.63 -46.61
CA HIS A 335 15.87 21.41 -46.11
C HIS A 335 16.13 21.34 -44.59
N GLN A 336 16.38 20.11 -44.12
CA GLN A 336 17.38 19.88 -43.08
C GLN A 336 18.79 20.06 -43.68
N PRO A 337 19.71 20.79 -43.02
CA PRO A 337 21.13 20.66 -43.29
C PRO A 337 21.72 19.48 -42.50
N LYS A 338 22.33 18.54 -43.23
CA LYS A 338 23.36 17.63 -42.73
C LYS A 338 24.62 18.42 -42.37
N ILE A 339 25.29 18.05 -41.28
CA ILE A 339 26.76 18.11 -41.20
C ILE A 339 27.26 16.66 -41.21
N VAL A 340 28.25 16.45 -42.05
CA VAL A 340 28.88 15.18 -42.47
C VAL A 340 30.15 14.96 -41.66
N VAL A 341 30.41 13.70 -41.28
CA VAL A 341 31.73 13.03 -41.32
C VAL A 341 31.40 11.56 -41.69
N GLU A 342 31.47 11.20 -42.97
CA GLU A 342 32.57 10.51 -43.67
C GLU A 342 32.85 9.08 -43.14
N ASP A 343 32.31 8.12 -43.93
CA ASP A 343 32.78 6.79 -44.40
C ASP A 343 34.02 6.12 -43.73
N GLU A 344 34.18 4.79 -43.64
CA GLU A 344 33.92 3.73 -44.62
C GLU A 344 33.57 2.39 -43.94
N ASP A 345 32.50 1.72 -44.39
CA ASP A 345 32.54 0.42 -45.07
C ASP A 345 31.12 -0.15 -45.25
N PHE A 346 30.52 0.18 -46.40
CA PHE A 346 29.37 -0.54 -46.93
C PHE A 346 29.86 -1.67 -47.81
N ASN A 347 29.35 -2.88 -47.57
CA ASN A 347 29.02 -3.76 -48.69
C ASN A 347 27.53 -4.09 -48.64
N VAL A 348 26.81 -3.48 -49.57
CA VAL A 348 25.39 -3.70 -49.82
C VAL A 348 25.22 -5.09 -50.44
N ASN A 349 24.27 -5.87 -49.91
CA ASN A 349 23.55 -6.83 -50.73
C ASN A 349 22.06 -6.53 -50.69
N VAL A 350 21.56 -6.19 -51.88
CA VAL A 350 20.19 -5.93 -52.27
C VAL A 350 19.41 -7.24 -52.22
N PHE A 351 18.49 -7.40 -51.27
CA PHE A 351 17.19 -8.05 -51.46
C PHE A 351 16.22 -7.54 -50.39
N ALA A 352 15.19 -6.80 -50.81
CA ALA A 352 14.07 -6.45 -49.96
C ALA A 352 13.26 -7.73 -49.65
N TYR A 353 13.45 -8.28 -48.46
CA TYR A 353 12.49 -9.20 -47.86
C TYR A 353 11.62 -8.38 -46.90
N ASN A 354 10.30 -8.60 -46.96
CA ASN A 354 9.34 -8.08 -45.99
C ASN A 354 9.88 -8.26 -44.56
N LEU A 355 10.28 -7.15 -43.94
CA LEU A 355 10.93 -7.12 -42.64
C LEU A 355 9.96 -7.22 -41.46
N ASP A 356 8.65 -7.21 -41.71
CA ASP A 356 7.63 -7.29 -40.66
C ASP A 356 7.09 -8.72 -40.49
N SER A 357 7.99 -9.65 -40.17
CA SER A 357 7.60 -10.98 -39.70
C SER A 357 8.28 -11.32 -38.37
N CYS A 358 7.66 -12.22 -37.61
CA CYS A 358 8.13 -12.78 -36.36
C CYS A 358 9.52 -13.41 -36.49
N GLY A 359 9.88 -13.91 -37.68
CA GLY A 359 11.21 -14.46 -37.95
C GLY A 359 12.35 -13.49 -37.65
N HIS A 360 12.14 -12.17 -37.81
CA HIS A 360 13.15 -11.15 -37.52
C HIS A 360 12.81 -10.29 -36.29
N ASN A 361 11.53 -10.09 -35.98
CA ASN A 361 11.08 -9.17 -34.93
C ASN A 361 10.60 -9.85 -33.63
N ARG A 362 10.77 -11.16 -33.45
CA ARG A 362 10.38 -11.87 -32.21
C ARG A 362 10.98 -11.24 -30.94
N HIS A 363 12.18 -10.67 -31.04
CA HIS A 363 12.86 -9.99 -29.93
C HIS A 363 12.15 -8.71 -29.45
N LYS A 364 11.19 -8.18 -30.21
CA LYS A 364 10.38 -7.01 -29.82
C LYS A 364 9.11 -7.40 -29.04
N CYS A 365 8.79 -8.69 -28.94
CA CYS A 365 7.74 -9.20 -28.07
C CYS A 365 8.31 -9.56 -26.70
N SER A 366 7.46 -9.54 -25.66
CA SER A 366 7.86 -10.04 -24.34
C SER A 366 8.37 -11.49 -24.45
N ALA A 367 9.32 -11.86 -23.58
CA ALA A 367 9.75 -13.26 -23.43
C ALA A 367 8.58 -14.19 -23.07
N PHE A 368 7.52 -13.66 -22.47
CA PHE A 368 6.29 -14.37 -22.10
C PHE A 368 5.17 -14.22 -23.12
N ALA A 369 5.48 -13.74 -24.33
CA ALA A 369 4.54 -13.60 -25.43
C ALA A 369 4.89 -14.47 -26.63
N ASP A 370 3.87 -14.86 -27.37
CA ASP A 370 3.97 -15.50 -28.66
C ASP A 370 3.79 -14.46 -29.77
N CYS A 371 4.73 -14.46 -30.71
CA CYS A 371 4.66 -13.62 -31.91
C CYS A 371 3.84 -14.35 -32.99
N ARG A 372 2.88 -13.63 -33.60
CA ARG A 372 2.07 -14.13 -34.72
C ARG A 372 2.19 -13.22 -35.93
N ASP A 373 2.38 -13.83 -37.10
CA ASP A 373 2.47 -13.16 -38.39
C ASP A 373 1.09 -12.92 -39.02
N TYR A 374 0.91 -11.75 -39.61
CA TYR A 374 -0.29 -11.28 -40.32
C TYR A 374 0.11 -10.72 -41.69
N SER A 375 -0.88 -10.46 -42.55
CA SER A 375 -0.64 -10.06 -43.95
C SER A 375 0.15 -8.74 -44.10
N ASN A 376 0.05 -7.83 -43.12
CA ASN A 376 0.80 -6.56 -43.13
C ASN A 376 1.66 -6.34 -41.87
N GLY A 377 2.09 -7.41 -41.18
CA GLY A 377 3.05 -7.30 -40.07
C GLY A 377 2.93 -8.42 -39.03
N TYR A 378 3.42 -8.19 -37.80
CA TYR A 378 3.33 -9.16 -36.71
C TYR A 378 2.70 -8.53 -35.45
N CYS A 379 2.05 -9.35 -34.60
CA CYS A 379 1.58 -8.95 -33.27
C CYS A 379 2.09 -9.91 -32.19
N CYS A 380 2.21 -9.41 -30.97
CA CYS A 380 2.62 -10.18 -29.79
C CYS A 380 1.40 -10.49 -28.93
N HIS A 381 1.32 -11.69 -28.37
CA HIS A 381 0.22 -12.14 -27.51
C HIS A 381 0.77 -12.79 -26.24
N CYS A 382 0.38 -12.31 -25.06
CA CYS A 382 0.84 -12.93 -23.81
C CYS A 382 0.37 -14.39 -23.71
N ARG A 383 1.24 -15.24 -23.17
CA ARG A 383 0.92 -16.67 -22.93
C ARG A 383 -0.07 -16.82 -21.77
N PRO A 384 -0.85 -17.92 -21.72
CA PRO A 384 -1.74 -18.19 -20.59
C PRO A 384 -1.02 -18.11 -19.24
N GLY A 385 -1.65 -17.45 -18.25
CA GLY A 385 -1.05 -17.13 -16.95
C GLY A 385 -0.27 -15.80 -16.90
N PHE A 386 -0.20 -15.10 -18.03
CA PHE A 386 0.32 -13.74 -18.15
C PHE A 386 -0.71 -12.85 -18.83
N TYR A 387 -0.79 -11.59 -18.41
CA TYR A 387 -1.65 -10.58 -19.00
C TYR A 387 -0.85 -9.33 -19.38
N GLY A 388 -1.34 -8.57 -20.35
CA GLY A 388 -0.63 -7.44 -20.95
C GLY A 388 -0.89 -7.35 -22.46
N ASN A 389 -0.23 -6.41 -23.13
CA ASN A 389 -0.40 -6.13 -24.56
C ASN A 389 0.46 -7.02 -25.48
N GLY A 390 1.16 -8.03 -24.92
CA GLY A 390 2.07 -8.91 -25.65
C GLY A 390 3.50 -8.36 -25.82
N LYS A 391 3.68 -7.04 -25.94
CA LYS A 391 5.02 -6.44 -25.85
C LYS A 391 5.53 -6.43 -24.41
N ASP A 392 4.63 -6.10 -23.49
CA ASP A 392 4.80 -6.17 -22.05
C ASP A 392 3.83 -7.22 -21.49
N CYS A 393 4.34 -8.23 -20.80
CA CYS A 393 3.52 -9.29 -20.19
C CYS A 393 3.96 -9.50 -18.75
N VAL A 394 3.00 -9.48 -17.83
CA VAL A 394 3.24 -9.73 -16.40
C VAL A 394 2.41 -10.93 -15.93
N ALA A 395 2.96 -11.67 -14.97
CA ALA A 395 2.30 -12.84 -14.42
C ALA A 395 1.09 -12.45 -13.56
N GLU A 396 0.00 -13.20 -13.66
CA GLU A 396 -1.20 -13.00 -12.84
C GLU A 396 -0.88 -13.16 -11.33
N GLY A 397 -1.41 -12.26 -10.51
CA GLY A 397 -1.22 -12.25 -9.06
C GLY A 397 0.17 -11.85 -8.55
N LYS A 398 1.10 -11.51 -9.45
CA LYS A 398 2.39 -10.95 -9.05
C LYS A 398 2.23 -9.46 -8.71
N PRO A 399 2.60 -9.02 -7.49
CA PRO A 399 2.62 -7.61 -7.17
C PRO A 399 3.57 -6.85 -8.09
N GLN A 400 3.13 -5.69 -8.57
CA GLN A 400 3.90 -4.86 -9.49
C GLN A 400 4.47 -3.67 -8.73
N ARG A 401 5.74 -3.38 -9.00
CA ARG A 401 6.47 -2.25 -8.45
C ARG A 401 6.69 -1.21 -9.54
N MET A 402 6.56 0.04 -9.13
CA MET A 402 6.65 1.18 -10.02
C MET A 402 7.55 2.23 -9.38
N ASN A 403 8.53 2.69 -10.15
CA ASN A 403 9.46 3.72 -9.72
C ASN A 403 9.40 4.87 -10.72
N GLY A 404 9.43 6.09 -10.20
CA GLY A 404 9.42 7.26 -11.05
C GLY A 404 9.90 8.52 -10.37
N LYS A 405 10.14 9.53 -11.21
CA LYS A 405 10.49 10.87 -10.76
C LYS A 405 9.33 11.82 -10.98
N VAL A 406 9.11 12.71 -10.01
CA VAL A 406 8.13 13.79 -10.08
C VAL A 406 8.87 15.11 -10.20
N ASN A 407 8.61 15.81 -11.30
CA ASN A 407 9.17 17.10 -11.62
C ASN A 407 8.05 18.10 -11.88
N GLY A 408 8.34 19.40 -11.79
CA GLY A 408 7.43 20.43 -12.27
C GLY A 408 7.35 21.66 -11.39
N ARG A 409 6.42 22.55 -11.71
CA ARG A 409 6.28 23.86 -11.06
C ARG A 409 4.82 24.09 -10.67
N VAL A 410 4.56 24.11 -9.36
CA VAL A 410 3.20 24.16 -8.81
C VAL A 410 3.01 25.39 -7.93
N PHE A 411 1.98 26.17 -8.20
CA PHE A 411 1.58 27.29 -7.36
C PHE A 411 0.49 26.85 -6.37
N VAL A 412 0.55 27.29 -5.11
CA VAL A 412 -0.47 26.98 -4.09
C VAL A 412 -1.28 28.24 -3.76
N GLY A 413 -2.60 28.14 -3.84
CA GLY A 413 -3.53 29.25 -3.58
C GLY A 413 -3.22 30.47 -4.44
N ASN A 414 -3.08 31.63 -3.80
CA ASN A 414 -2.71 32.89 -4.46
C ASN A 414 -1.20 33.20 -4.37
N SER A 415 -0.36 32.21 -4.04
CA SER A 415 1.10 32.42 -4.00
C SER A 415 1.63 32.85 -5.37
N VAL A 416 2.52 33.86 -5.34
CA VAL A 416 3.26 34.36 -6.49
C VAL A 416 4.51 33.50 -6.76
N GLU A 417 5.04 32.88 -5.70
CA GLU A 417 6.14 31.93 -5.78
C GLU A 417 5.62 30.51 -6.01
N ALA A 418 6.20 29.83 -6.99
CA ALA A 418 5.89 28.44 -7.26
C ALA A 418 6.84 27.53 -6.49
N GLU A 419 6.29 26.45 -5.97
CA GLU A 419 7.06 25.35 -5.43
C GLU A 419 7.60 24.52 -6.60
N GLU A 420 8.93 24.45 -6.70
CA GLU A 420 9.61 23.68 -7.74
C GLU A 420 9.87 22.26 -7.24
N LEU A 421 9.27 21.30 -7.93
CA LEU A 421 9.49 19.88 -7.72
C LEU A 421 10.65 19.46 -8.63
N SER A 422 11.79 19.09 -8.04
CA SER A 422 12.95 18.59 -8.80
C SER A 422 13.39 17.22 -8.27
N ASN A 423 13.24 16.20 -9.12
CA ASN A 423 13.73 14.84 -8.90
C ASN A 423 13.14 14.13 -7.67
N HIS A 424 11.88 14.41 -7.32
CA HIS A 424 11.22 13.75 -6.19
C HIS A 424 10.90 12.29 -6.52
N ASP A 425 11.16 11.40 -5.58
CA ASP A 425 10.92 9.97 -5.75
C ASP A 425 9.44 9.63 -5.58
N LEU A 426 8.89 8.97 -6.60
CA LEU A 426 7.59 8.31 -6.57
C LEU A 426 7.82 6.80 -6.58
N HIS A 427 7.36 6.15 -5.52
CA HIS A 427 7.33 4.70 -5.42
C HIS A 427 5.90 4.22 -5.32
N SER A 428 5.58 3.19 -6.09
CA SER A 428 4.27 2.56 -6.05
C SER A 428 4.37 1.04 -5.99
N TYR A 429 3.42 0.46 -5.26
CA TYR A 429 3.24 -0.97 -5.10
C TYR A 429 1.78 -1.31 -5.38
N VAL A 430 1.55 -2.29 -6.25
CA VAL A 430 0.22 -2.67 -6.67
C VAL A 430 -0.01 -4.17 -6.50
N VAL A 431 -1.13 -4.53 -5.90
CA VAL A 431 -1.59 -5.91 -5.76
C VAL A 431 -2.69 -6.14 -6.79
N ALA A 432 -2.31 -6.63 -7.97
CA ALA A 432 -3.22 -6.76 -9.13
C ALA A 432 -4.48 -7.58 -8.82
N ASN A 433 -4.37 -8.66 -8.04
CA ASN A 433 -5.53 -9.51 -7.67
C ASN A 433 -6.51 -8.84 -6.69
N GLU A 434 -6.11 -7.77 -6.00
CA GLU A 434 -6.97 -7.01 -5.10
C GLU A 434 -7.39 -5.65 -5.71
N GLY A 435 -6.79 -5.27 -6.84
CA GLY A 435 -6.97 -3.94 -7.45
C GLY A 435 -6.43 -2.79 -6.59
N ARG A 436 -5.63 -3.09 -5.56
CA ARG A 436 -5.14 -2.10 -4.60
C ARG A 436 -3.82 -1.49 -5.05
N ALA A 437 -3.81 -0.17 -5.19
CA ALA A 437 -2.62 0.60 -5.53
C ALA A 437 -2.22 1.49 -4.35
N TYR A 438 -0.93 1.41 -4.00
CA TYR A 438 -0.29 2.26 -2.99
C TYR A 438 0.77 3.09 -3.68
N VAL A 439 0.79 4.39 -3.39
CA VAL A 439 1.74 5.35 -3.96
C VAL A 439 2.29 6.21 -2.84
N ALA A 440 3.60 6.39 -2.81
CA ALA A 440 4.29 7.30 -1.91
C ALA A 440 5.17 8.25 -2.72
N ILE A 441 5.11 9.55 -2.41
CA ILE A 441 6.01 10.56 -2.97
C ILE A 441 6.77 11.19 -1.82
N SER A 442 8.11 11.19 -1.92
CA SER A 442 9.01 11.62 -0.86
C SER A 442 9.59 13.02 -1.11
N ASN A 443 10.23 13.58 -0.07
CA ASN A 443 10.89 14.89 -0.09
C ASN A 443 9.95 16.08 -0.39
N ILE A 444 8.67 15.97 -0.09
CA ILE A 444 7.68 17.03 -0.34
C ILE A 444 7.79 18.16 0.70
N ASN A 445 7.86 19.40 0.21
CA ASN A 445 7.87 20.60 1.05
C ASN A 445 6.56 20.75 1.85
N GLN A 446 6.64 21.27 3.08
CA GLN A 446 5.49 21.49 3.97
C GLN A 446 4.48 22.49 3.41
N ALA A 447 4.90 23.46 2.58
CA ALA A 447 4.00 24.39 1.91
C ALA A 447 3.13 23.71 0.83
N LEU A 448 3.66 22.68 0.17
CA LEU A 448 3.02 21.99 -0.95
C LEU A 448 2.25 20.73 -0.52
N GLY A 449 2.74 20.04 0.52
CA GLY A 449 2.21 18.76 0.98
C GLY A 449 0.70 18.74 1.29
N PRO A 450 0.14 19.72 2.01
CA PRO A 450 -1.30 19.78 2.27
C PRO A 450 -2.15 19.83 0.99
N ALA A 451 -1.72 20.60 -0.01
CA ALA A 451 -2.41 20.77 -1.29
C ALA A 451 -2.29 19.53 -2.19
N LEU A 452 -1.14 18.84 -2.17
CA LEU A 452 -0.95 17.59 -2.90
C LEU A 452 -1.88 16.46 -2.45
N ARG A 453 -2.56 16.59 -1.30
CA ARG A 453 -3.60 15.62 -0.89
C ARG A 453 -4.79 15.57 -1.84
N LEU A 454 -5.00 16.60 -2.66
CA LEU A 454 -6.00 16.59 -3.72
C LEU A 454 -5.57 15.75 -4.95
N LEU A 455 -4.29 15.39 -5.03
CA LEU A 455 -3.69 14.74 -6.20
C LEU A 455 -3.60 13.22 -6.10
N HIS A 456 -4.60 12.56 -5.50
CA HIS A 456 -4.67 11.09 -5.51
C HIS A 456 -4.71 10.52 -6.94
N SER A 457 -5.18 11.31 -7.91
CA SER A 457 -5.20 10.96 -9.33
C SER A 457 -3.83 10.68 -9.93
N LEU A 458 -2.72 11.09 -9.28
CA LEU A 458 -1.36 10.68 -9.65
C LEU A 458 -1.16 9.17 -9.51
N GLY A 459 -1.76 8.56 -8.49
CA GLY A 459 -1.85 7.11 -8.32
C GLY A 459 -3.03 6.46 -9.05
N GLY A 460 -4.01 7.26 -9.49
CA GLY A 460 -5.21 6.76 -10.18
C GLY A 460 -4.92 6.05 -11.50
N VAL A 461 -3.95 6.53 -12.29
CA VAL A 461 -3.57 5.83 -13.54
C VAL A 461 -2.91 4.48 -13.28
N ILE A 462 -2.17 4.37 -12.17
CA ILE A 462 -1.56 3.11 -11.72
C ILE A 462 -2.66 2.15 -11.26
N GLY A 463 -3.62 2.66 -10.50
CA GLY A 463 -4.82 1.94 -10.10
C GLY A 463 -5.65 1.44 -11.28
N TRP A 464 -5.81 2.25 -12.33
CA TRP A 464 -6.48 1.86 -13.57
C TRP A 464 -5.70 0.79 -14.35
N ALA A 465 -4.37 0.94 -14.46
CA ALA A 465 -3.52 -0.01 -15.16
C ALA A 465 -3.64 -1.42 -14.57
N PHE A 466 -3.78 -1.53 -13.26
CA PHE A 466 -3.83 -2.80 -12.54
C PHE A 466 -5.14 -3.02 -11.78
N ALA A 467 -6.23 -2.46 -12.29
CA ALA A 467 -7.55 -2.66 -11.72
C ALA A 467 -7.92 -4.15 -11.75
N LEU A 468 -8.69 -4.59 -10.76
CA LEU A 468 -9.23 -5.95 -10.74
C LEU A 468 -10.22 -6.12 -11.89
N GLU A 469 -9.91 -7.04 -12.81
CA GLU A 469 -10.72 -7.33 -13.99
C GLU A 469 -11.99 -8.12 -13.64
N GLN A 470 -13.15 -7.61 -14.03
CA GLN A 470 -14.39 -8.41 -14.04
C GLN A 470 -14.50 -9.22 -15.35
N PRO A 471 -15.24 -10.34 -15.34
CA PRO A 471 -15.38 -11.19 -16.52
C PRO A 471 -15.82 -10.40 -17.78
N GLY A 472 -15.02 -10.45 -18.84
CA GLY A 472 -15.28 -9.74 -20.11
C GLY A 472 -14.77 -8.29 -20.18
N TYR A 473 -14.01 -7.83 -19.17
CA TYR A 473 -13.41 -6.51 -19.09
C TYR A 473 -11.90 -6.61 -18.88
N GLN A 474 -11.16 -5.61 -19.34
CA GLN A 474 -9.69 -5.60 -19.31
C GLN A 474 -9.20 -4.33 -18.65
N ASN A 475 -8.23 -4.47 -17.73
CA ASN A 475 -7.59 -3.34 -17.07
C ASN A 475 -6.66 -2.58 -18.02
N GLY A 476 -6.13 -1.44 -17.58
CA GLY A 476 -5.30 -0.62 -18.44
C GLY A 476 -4.05 -1.33 -18.93
N PHE A 477 -3.38 -2.12 -18.09
CA PHE A 477 -2.15 -2.82 -18.45
C PHE A 477 -2.40 -3.91 -19.51
N SER A 478 -3.52 -4.63 -19.42
CA SER A 478 -3.95 -5.60 -20.44
C SER A 478 -4.17 -4.94 -21.81
N VAL A 479 -4.61 -3.68 -21.85
CA VAL A 479 -4.90 -2.97 -23.10
C VAL A 479 -3.69 -2.24 -23.66
N VAL A 480 -2.99 -1.45 -22.85
CA VAL A 480 -1.92 -0.54 -23.32
C VAL A 480 -0.51 -1.03 -23.00
N GLY A 481 -0.35 -2.02 -22.12
CA GLY A 481 0.95 -2.50 -21.63
C GLY A 481 1.65 -1.52 -20.71
N GLY A 482 2.98 -1.61 -20.66
CA GLY A 482 3.84 -0.78 -19.81
C GLY A 482 4.27 0.54 -20.46
N VAL A 483 3.98 0.75 -21.76
CA VAL A 483 4.46 1.91 -22.52
C VAL A 483 3.28 2.76 -23.02
N PHE A 484 3.05 3.89 -22.37
CA PHE A 484 2.01 4.84 -22.76
C PHE A 484 2.25 6.24 -22.18
N THR A 485 1.61 7.26 -22.75
CA THR A 485 1.65 8.62 -22.23
C THR A 485 0.27 9.05 -21.78
N ARG A 486 0.16 9.54 -20.54
CA ARG A 486 -1.04 10.16 -19.99
C ARG A 486 -0.88 11.67 -19.96
N GLN A 487 -1.91 12.38 -20.38
CA GLN A 487 -2.06 13.81 -20.17
C GLN A 487 -3.41 14.07 -19.51
N ALA A 488 -3.41 14.80 -18.41
CA ALA A 488 -4.61 15.09 -17.66
C ALA A 488 -4.64 16.56 -17.24
N GLU A 489 -5.85 17.10 -17.16
CA GLU A 489 -6.14 18.45 -16.71
C GLU A 489 -7.16 18.41 -15.58
N MET A 490 -6.92 19.23 -14.57
CA MET A 490 -7.82 19.45 -13.44
C MET A 490 -8.21 20.90 -13.36
N ILE A 491 -9.49 21.15 -13.12
CA ILE A 491 -10.04 22.48 -12.89
C ILE A 491 -10.78 22.45 -11.56
N PHE A 492 -10.31 23.21 -10.58
CA PHE A 492 -10.89 23.26 -9.23
C PHE A 492 -11.99 24.32 -9.14
N TYR A 493 -13.10 24.01 -8.48
CA TYR A 493 -14.21 24.94 -8.27
C TYR A 493 -14.41 25.24 -6.77
N PRO A 494 -14.69 26.51 -6.41
CA PRO A 494 -15.02 27.65 -7.28
C PRO A 494 -13.82 28.50 -7.79
N GLY A 495 -12.58 28.21 -7.39
CA GLY A 495 -11.42 29.07 -7.66
C GLY A 495 -10.88 29.05 -9.10
N ASN A 496 -11.40 28.16 -9.95
CA ASN A 496 -10.98 27.94 -11.34
C ASN A 496 -9.47 27.71 -11.50
N GLU A 497 -8.78 27.26 -10.45
CA GLU A 497 -7.36 26.90 -10.52
C GLU A 497 -7.19 25.71 -11.45
N ARG A 498 -6.15 25.73 -12.27
CA ARG A 498 -5.89 24.69 -13.27
C ARG A 498 -4.56 24.01 -13.02
N LEU A 499 -4.55 22.68 -13.05
CA LEU A 499 -3.33 21.89 -12.99
C LEU A 499 -3.28 20.92 -14.16
N SER A 500 -2.15 20.91 -14.86
CA SER A 500 -1.79 19.96 -15.90
C SER A 500 -0.88 18.88 -15.33
N ILE A 501 -1.17 17.63 -15.66
CA ILE A 501 -0.39 16.45 -15.30
C ILE A 501 0.00 15.73 -16.58
N LYS A 502 1.30 15.47 -16.74
CA LYS A 502 1.82 14.65 -17.82
C LYS A 502 2.64 13.50 -17.24
N GLN A 503 2.25 12.27 -17.56
CA GLN A 503 2.96 11.07 -17.12
C GLN A 503 3.39 10.24 -18.32
N ARG A 504 4.64 9.82 -18.36
CA ARG A 504 5.16 8.91 -19.40
C ARG A 504 5.58 7.61 -18.74
N PHE A 505 5.03 6.51 -19.23
CA PHE A 505 5.38 5.17 -18.82
C PHE A 505 6.30 4.57 -19.89
N GLU A 506 7.47 4.12 -19.46
CA GLU A 506 8.58 3.73 -20.35
C GLU A 506 8.74 2.21 -20.45
N GLY A 507 7.77 1.45 -19.95
CA GLY A 507 7.80 0.00 -19.92
C GLY A 507 8.40 -0.56 -18.64
N ILE A 508 8.66 -1.86 -18.69
CA ILE A 508 9.30 -2.60 -17.61
C ILE A 508 10.82 -2.52 -17.83
N ASP A 509 11.56 -2.05 -16.83
CA ASP A 509 13.01 -1.98 -16.91
C ASP A 509 13.68 -3.36 -16.68
N GLN A 510 15.01 -3.35 -16.71
CA GLN A 510 15.84 -4.55 -16.52
C GLN A 510 15.70 -5.15 -15.10
N HIS A 511 15.19 -4.39 -14.15
CA HIS A 511 14.95 -4.80 -12.76
C HIS A 511 13.49 -5.18 -12.51
N ASP A 512 12.69 -5.32 -13.58
CA ASP A 512 11.28 -5.67 -13.52
C ASP A 512 10.41 -4.62 -12.76
N HIS A 513 10.87 -3.37 -12.79
CA HIS A 513 10.11 -2.22 -12.33
C HIS A 513 9.46 -1.51 -13.50
N LEU A 514 8.19 -1.12 -13.35
CA LEU A 514 7.56 -0.22 -14.29
C LEU A 514 8.07 1.20 -14.05
N VAL A 515 8.74 1.75 -15.06
CA VAL A 515 9.35 3.07 -14.99
C VAL A 515 8.36 4.12 -15.46
N MET A 516 8.24 5.21 -14.68
CA MET A 516 7.47 6.37 -15.09
C MET A 516 8.15 7.69 -14.78
N SER A 517 7.84 8.71 -15.57
CA SER A 517 8.14 10.11 -15.26
C SER A 517 6.84 10.90 -15.13
N THR A 518 6.76 11.77 -14.12
CA THR A 518 5.60 12.63 -13.85
C THR A 518 6.03 14.09 -13.90
N GLU A 519 5.30 14.91 -14.64
CA GLU A 519 5.49 16.35 -14.79
C GLU A 519 4.21 17.07 -14.37
N LEU A 520 4.32 18.00 -13.41
CA LEU A 520 3.20 18.76 -12.84
C LEU A 520 3.36 20.25 -13.14
N GLU A 521 2.35 20.88 -13.73
CA GLU A 521 2.40 22.31 -14.04
C GLU A 521 1.06 22.98 -13.78
N GLY A 522 1.06 24.08 -13.01
CA GLY A 522 -0.14 24.88 -12.78
C GLY A 522 -0.39 25.20 -11.32
N ARG A 523 -1.66 25.38 -10.93
CA ARG A 523 -2.06 25.92 -9.63
C ARG A 523 -2.99 24.97 -8.89
N LEU A 524 -2.72 24.78 -7.61
CA LEU A 524 -3.53 24.03 -6.65
C LEU A 524 -4.22 24.98 -5.67
N PRO A 525 -5.42 24.63 -5.17
CA PRO A 525 -6.04 25.33 -4.06
C PRO A 525 -5.18 25.26 -2.80
N ASP A 526 -5.21 26.33 -2.00
CA ASP A 526 -4.57 26.34 -0.68
C ASP A 526 -5.34 25.46 0.31
N ILE A 527 -4.60 24.65 1.08
CA ILE A 527 -5.14 23.74 2.10
C ILE A 527 -4.37 23.96 3.41
N PRO A 528 -5.05 24.32 4.52
CA PRO A 528 -4.40 24.48 5.82
C PRO A 528 -3.69 23.20 6.29
N LEU A 529 -2.52 23.31 6.94
CA LEU A 529 -1.71 22.16 7.39
C LEU A 529 -2.50 21.14 8.24
N ASP A 530 -3.31 21.62 9.18
CA ASP A 530 -4.04 20.77 10.13
C ASP A 530 -5.45 20.36 9.64
N SER A 531 -5.81 20.70 8.40
CA SER A 531 -7.08 20.27 7.81
C SER A 531 -6.99 18.82 7.31
N SER A 532 -8.11 18.09 7.28
CA SER A 532 -8.19 16.77 6.65
C SER A 532 -8.93 16.85 5.32
N VAL A 533 -8.40 16.19 4.30
CA VAL A 533 -9.02 16.07 2.98
C VAL A 533 -9.61 14.68 2.86
N GLN A 534 -10.92 14.60 2.59
CA GLN A 534 -11.60 13.35 2.31
C GLN A 534 -12.18 13.38 0.90
N ILE A 535 -11.94 12.29 0.16
CA ILE A 535 -12.37 12.12 -1.22
C ILE A 535 -13.37 10.98 -1.24
N SER A 536 -14.56 11.23 -1.76
CA SER A 536 -15.60 10.21 -1.84
C SER A 536 -15.25 9.16 -2.90
N PRO A 537 -15.64 7.89 -2.71
CA PRO A 537 -15.57 6.88 -3.77
C PRO A 537 -16.24 7.40 -5.05
N TYR A 538 -15.64 7.09 -6.19
CA TYR A 538 -16.12 7.57 -7.48
C TYR A 538 -16.04 6.49 -8.55
N LYS A 539 -16.83 6.70 -9.61
CA LYS A 539 -16.85 5.84 -10.79
C LYS A 539 -16.49 6.67 -12.00
N GLU A 540 -15.67 6.14 -12.89
CA GLU A 540 -15.13 6.85 -14.04
C GLU A 540 -15.27 6.00 -15.30
N ILE A 541 -15.79 6.60 -16.38
CA ILE A 541 -16.01 5.91 -17.65
C ILE A 541 -14.80 6.15 -18.56
N TYR A 542 -14.17 5.07 -18.99
CA TYR A 542 -13.07 5.10 -19.93
C TYR A 542 -13.60 4.76 -21.33
N HIS A 543 -13.41 5.67 -22.27
CA HIS A 543 -13.74 5.49 -23.69
C HIS A 543 -12.50 5.01 -24.43
N TYR A 544 -12.61 3.85 -25.09
CA TYR A 544 -11.51 3.20 -25.79
C TYR A 544 -11.65 3.45 -27.30
N ASP A 545 -10.63 4.08 -27.88
CA ASP A 545 -10.47 4.27 -29.32
C ASP A 545 -9.09 3.74 -29.76
N ARG A 546 -8.82 3.72 -31.07
CA ARG A 546 -7.54 3.27 -31.62
C ARG A 546 -6.42 4.20 -31.15
N ASN A 547 -5.48 3.66 -30.37
CA ASN A 547 -4.31 4.35 -29.82
C ASN A 547 -4.64 5.51 -28.85
N LEU A 548 -5.90 5.64 -28.43
CA LEU A 548 -6.36 6.73 -27.58
C LEU A 548 -7.44 6.24 -26.61
N ILE A 549 -7.26 6.54 -25.33
CA ILE A 549 -8.29 6.35 -24.31
C ILE A 549 -8.59 7.69 -23.67
N THR A 550 -9.86 8.06 -23.55
CA THR A 550 -10.29 9.32 -22.94
C THR A 550 -11.22 9.09 -21.77
N SER A 551 -11.17 10.00 -20.80
CA SER A 551 -12.11 10.01 -19.69
C SER A 551 -12.32 11.43 -19.18
N SER A 552 -13.55 11.73 -18.76
CA SER A 552 -13.91 12.96 -18.08
C SER A 552 -14.85 12.66 -16.91
N SER A 553 -14.61 13.31 -15.77
CA SER A 553 -15.39 13.11 -14.54
C SER A 553 -15.40 14.37 -13.70
N ASN A 554 -16.54 14.67 -13.07
CA ASN A 554 -16.59 15.66 -11.99
C ASN A 554 -16.51 14.95 -10.65
N ARG A 555 -15.66 15.46 -9.74
CA ARG A 555 -15.38 14.81 -8.46
C ARG A 555 -15.53 15.80 -7.32
N ASN A 556 -16.07 15.32 -6.21
CA ASN A 556 -16.28 16.11 -5.00
C ASN A 556 -15.28 15.71 -3.92
N TYR A 557 -14.81 16.69 -3.17
CA TYR A 557 -13.92 16.49 -2.04
C TYR A 557 -14.34 17.41 -0.90
N THR A 558 -14.10 16.95 0.33
CA THR A 558 -14.46 17.67 1.54
C THR A 558 -13.20 18.03 2.31
N ILE A 559 -13.05 19.30 2.63
CA ILE A 559 -12.00 19.81 3.51
C ILE A 559 -12.62 20.04 4.88
N THR A 560 -12.11 19.36 5.89
CA THR A 560 -12.47 19.61 7.28
C THR A 560 -11.35 20.40 7.93
N SER A 561 -11.65 21.64 8.30
CA SER A 561 -10.70 22.53 8.96
C SER A 561 -10.54 22.18 10.45
N PRO A 562 -9.46 22.62 11.12
CA PRO A 562 -9.18 22.28 12.53
C PRO A 562 -10.25 22.76 13.51
N ASP A 563 -10.96 23.83 13.14
CA ASP A 563 -12.11 24.44 13.80
C ASP A 563 -13.43 23.66 13.60
N GLY A 564 -13.39 22.53 12.89
CA GLY A 564 -14.54 21.65 12.65
C GLY A 564 -15.43 22.09 11.49
N ALA A 565 -15.10 23.18 10.80
CA ALA A 565 -15.81 23.65 9.62
C ALA A 565 -15.58 22.70 8.43
N VAL A 566 -16.66 22.25 7.80
CA VAL A 566 -16.63 21.35 6.63
C VAL A 566 -16.94 22.14 5.37
N HIS A 567 -16.01 22.12 4.41
CA HIS A 567 -16.13 22.79 3.12
C HIS A 567 -16.20 21.76 2.00
N ASN A 568 -17.32 21.71 1.29
CA ASN A 568 -17.50 20.86 0.12
C ASN A 568 -17.02 21.61 -1.12
N ARG A 569 -16.07 21.03 -1.84
CA ARG A 569 -15.55 21.57 -3.11
C ARG A 569 -15.60 20.48 -4.17
N SER A 570 -15.42 20.90 -5.42
CA SER A 570 -15.40 19.98 -6.55
C SER A 570 -14.29 20.34 -7.52
N TYR A 571 -13.91 19.38 -8.34
CA TYR A 571 -13.02 19.62 -9.47
C TYR A 571 -13.47 18.79 -10.67
N GLN A 572 -13.28 19.37 -11.84
CA GLN A 572 -13.40 18.66 -13.11
C GLN A 572 -12.08 17.96 -13.42
N TRP A 573 -12.18 16.71 -13.84
CA TRP A 573 -11.07 15.86 -14.23
C TRP A 573 -11.23 15.47 -15.68
N CYS A 574 -10.22 15.74 -16.51
CA CYS A 574 -10.18 15.34 -17.91
C CYS A 574 -8.83 14.66 -18.18
N GLN A 575 -8.83 13.51 -18.85
CA GLN A 575 -7.60 12.82 -19.21
C GLN A 575 -7.66 12.16 -20.57
N ARG A 576 -6.48 12.05 -21.18
CA ARG A 576 -6.22 11.29 -22.39
C ARG A 576 -4.98 10.42 -22.23
N ILE A 577 -5.06 9.18 -22.68
CA ILE A 577 -4.00 8.19 -22.63
C ILE A 577 -3.68 7.78 -24.07
N LEU A 578 -2.44 8.00 -24.47
CA LEU A 578 -1.91 7.74 -25.80
C LEU A 578 -1.00 6.50 -25.75
N PHE A 579 -1.23 5.55 -26.63
CA PHE A 579 -0.49 4.29 -26.68
C PHE A 579 -0.43 3.75 -28.12
N GLU A 580 0.41 2.75 -28.37
CA GLU A 580 0.54 2.14 -29.69
C GLU A 580 -0.03 0.71 -29.69
N SER A 581 -1.13 0.50 -30.40
CA SER A 581 -1.77 -0.81 -30.60
C SER A 581 -1.32 -1.50 -31.89
N CYS A 582 -1.52 -2.82 -31.98
CA CYS A 582 -1.12 -3.57 -33.17
C CYS A 582 -2.05 -3.23 -34.37
N PRO A 583 -1.50 -2.80 -35.52
CA PRO A 583 -2.32 -2.38 -36.68
C PRO A 583 -3.16 -3.47 -37.33
N GLN A 584 -2.84 -4.75 -37.07
CA GLN A 584 -3.46 -5.93 -37.71
C GLN A 584 -4.62 -6.52 -36.89
N GLU A 585 -4.87 -5.99 -35.69
CA GLU A 585 -6.11 -6.23 -34.98
C GLU A 585 -7.14 -5.18 -35.42
N GLU A 586 -8.05 -5.56 -36.33
CA GLU A 586 -9.42 -5.00 -36.36
C GLU A 586 -10.23 -5.40 -35.09
N ALA A 587 -9.53 -5.75 -34.02
CA ALA A 587 -10.03 -6.37 -32.81
C ALA A 587 -9.56 -5.58 -31.58
N VAL A 588 -10.07 -4.35 -31.43
CA VAL A 588 -10.61 -3.96 -30.12
C VAL A 588 -11.80 -4.88 -29.83
N ARG A 589 -11.53 -6.18 -29.58
CA ARG A 589 -12.53 -7.21 -29.24
C ARG A 589 -12.12 -8.01 -28.00
N GLY A 590 -11.19 -7.49 -27.20
CA GLY A 590 -10.99 -7.92 -25.80
C GLY A 590 -11.70 -6.98 -24.82
N ALA A 591 -11.48 -5.68 -24.98
CA ALA A 591 -12.08 -4.62 -24.18
C ALA A 591 -13.33 -4.02 -24.86
N PRO A 592 -14.45 -3.82 -24.14
CA PRO A 592 -15.59 -3.05 -24.63
C PRO A 592 -15.21 -1.60 -24.97
N PRO A 593 -15.91 -0.93 -25.91
CA PRO A 593 -15.63 0.46 -26.30
C PRO A 593 -15.77 1.45 -25.14
N THR A 594 -16.46 1.04 -24.08
CA THR A 594 -16.61 1.77 -22.82
C THR A 594 -16.48 0.82 -21.65
N GLN A 595 -15.60 1.13 -20.70
CA GLN A 595 -15.46 0.37 -19.45
C GLN A 595 -15.61 1.30 -18.24
N LEU A 596 -16.17 0.78 -17.14
CA LEU A 596 -16.39 1.55 -15.91
C LEU A 596 -15.32 1.18 -14.88
N LEU A 597 -14.54 2.17 -14.45
CA LEU A 597 -13.61 2.06 -13.33
C LEU A 597 -14.33 2.45 -12.04
N SER A 598 -14.42 1.55 -11.06
CA SER A 598 -14.86 1.86 -9.69
C SER A 598 -13.64 2.05 -8.81
N VAL A 599 -13.55 3.21 -8.16
CA VAL A 599 -12.46 3.55 -7.23
C VAL A 599 -13.03 3.74 -5.84
N ASP A 600 -12.65 2.83 -4.94
CA ASP A 600 -13.15 2.72 -3.57
C ASP A 600 -11.99 2.74 -2.56
N GLN A 601 -12.30 2.92 -1.26
CA GLN A 601 -11.31 2.93 -0.17
C GLN A 601 -10.14 3.91 -0.41
N ILE A 602 -10.45 5.14 -0.83
CA ILE A 602 -9.45 6.17 -1.10
C ILE A 602 -8.91 6.71 0.23
N PHE A 603 -7.61 6.57 0.44
CA PHE A 603 -6.90 7.12 1.59
C PHE A 603 -5.80 8.05 1.11
N VAL A 604 -5.75 9.24 1.69
CA VAL A 604 -4.72 10.23 1.41
C VAL A 604 -4.18 10.79 2.71
N MET A 605 -2.85 10.78 2.85
CA MET A 605 -2.19 11.27 4.05
C MET A 605 -0.88 11.96 3.69
N PHE A 606 -0.67 13.16 4.22
CA PHE A 606 0.61 13.85 4.18
C PHE A 606 1.23 13.82 5.58
N ASP A 607 2.48 13.37 5.66
CA ASP A 607 3.28 13.37 6.88
C ASP A 607 4.26 14.54 6.83
N PRO A 608 4.01 15.63 7.58
CA PRO A 608 4.85 16.84 7.54
C PRO A 608 6.23 16.63 8.17
N ASN A 609 6.42 15.61 9.01
CA ASN A 609 7.69 15.34 9.67
C ASN A 609 8.67 14.64 8.73
N ASN A 610 8.15 13.72 7.91
CA ASN A 610 8.95 12.94 6.97
C ASN A 610 8.92 13.52 5.55
N GLY A 611 8.07 14.51 5.27
CA GLY A 611 7.90 15.08 3.93
C GLY A 611 7.40 14.04 2.93
N VAL A 612 6.54 13.10 3.36
CA VAL A 612 6.03 12.02 2.51
C VAL A 612 4.53 12.13 2.40
N ILE A 613 4.04 12.11 1.15
CA ILE A 613 2.61 11.97 0.87
C ILE A 613 2.31 10.55 0.40
N ARG A 614 1.21 9.97 0.90
CA ARG A 614 0.77 8.62 0.58
C ARG A 614 -0.65 8.63 0.03
N TYR A 615 -0.84 7.92 -1.07
CA TYR A 615 -2.14 7.63 -1.67
C TYR A 615 -2.37 6.13 -1.64
N ALA A 616 -3.57 5.69 -1.26
CA ALA A 616 -4.01 4.32 -1.41
C ALA A 616 -5.44 4.28 -1.95
N MET A 617 -5.72 3.35 -2.85
CA MET A 617 -7.05 3.16 -3.41
C MET A 617 -7.25 1.74 -3.93
N SER A 618 -8.50 1.27 -3.96
CA SER A 618 -8.90 -0.01 -4.56
C SER A 618 -9.64 0.25 -5.86
N ASN A 619 -9.27 -0.45 -6.93
CA ASN A 619 -9.73 -0.19 -8.29
C ASN A 619 -10.31 -1.47 -8.90
N LYS A 620 -11.50 -1.39 -9.50
CA LYS A 620 -12.15 -2.50 -10.20
C LYS A 620 -12.62 -2.02 -11.57
N ILE A 621 -12.37 -2.80 -12.62
CA ILE A 621 -12.84 -2.51 -13.99
C ILE A 621 -13.93 -3.49 -14.37
N GLY A 622 -15.06 -2.98 -14.87
CA GLY A 622 -16.22 -3.82 -15.14
C GLY A 622 -17.31 -3.16 -15.98
N THR A 623 -18.49 -3.78 -15.95
CA THR A 623 -19.64 -3.35 -16.76
C THR A 623 -20.25 -2.04 -16.26
N VAL A 624 -20.70 -1.24 -17.22
CA VAL A 624 -21.70 -0.21 -16.99
C VAL A 624 -23.01 -0.96 -16.71
N LEU A 625 -23.28 -1.31 -15.44
CA LEU A 625 -24.61 -1.78 -15.04
C LEU A 625 -25.63 -0.79 -15.59
N GLU A 626 -26.58 -1.27 -16.39
CA GLU A 626 -27.53 -0.45 -17.15
C GLU A 626 -28.10 0.66 -16.27
N ARG A 627 -27.56 1.86 -16.49
CA ARG A 627 -27.97 3.09 -15.82
C ARG A 627 -28.51 4.02 -16.89
N ASN A 628 -29.41 4.90 -16.48
CA ASN A 628 -30.07 5.86 -17.34
C ASN A 628 -29.11 6.46 -18.39
N PRO A 629 -29.49 6.54 -19.68
CA PRO A 629 -28.64 7.03 -20.76
C PRO A 629 -27.98 8.40 -20.51
N CYS A 630 -28.56 9.29 -19.69
CA CYS A 630 -27.91 10.53 -19.27
C CYS A 630 -26.65 10.29 -18.42
N PHE A 631 -26.63 9.25 -17.59
CA PHE A 631 -25.51 8.90 -16.72
C PHE A 631 -24.45 8.06 -17.44
N THR A 632 -24.78 7.48 -18.58
CA THR A 632 -23.87 6.64 -19.38
C THR A 632 -23.37 7.35 -20.64
N GLY A 633 -23.83 8.58 -20.90
CA GLY A 633 -23.43 9.37 -22.07
C GLY A 633 -24.02 8.86 -23.40
N ARG A 634 -24.95 7.90 -23.37
CA ARG A 634 -25.57 7.30 -24.57
C ARG A 634 -26.97 7.88 -24.86
N HIS A 635 -27.19 9.14 -24.51
CA HIS A 635 -28.49 9.81 -24.60
C HIS A 635 -28.77 10.46 -25.97
N GLY A 636 -27.74 10.76 -26.76
CA GLY A 636 -27.92 11.39 -28.08
C GLY A 636 -28.64 12.76 -28.03
N CYS A 637 -28.39 13.51 -26.96
CA CYS A 637 -28.75 14.94 -26.88
C CYS A 637 -27.70 15.75 -27.67
N ASP A 638 -28.06 16.96 -28.09
CA ASP A 638 -27.12 17.88 -28.72
C ASP A 638 -25.94 18.20 -27.77
N ILE A 639 -24.77 18.55 -28.33
CA ILE A 639 -23.60 18.92 -27.52
C ILE A 639 -23.85 20.19 -26.68
N ASN A 640 -24.74 21.06 -27.14
CA ASN A 640 -25.17 22.27 -26.44
C ASN A 640 -26.48 22.03 -25.65
N ALA A 641 -26.80 20.79 -25.28
CA ALA A 641 -27.95 20.41 -24.47
C ALA A 641 -27.58 19.59 -23.22
N VAL A 642 -28.32 19.82 -22.13
CA VAL A 642 -28.22 19.07 -20.88
C VAL A 642 -29.23 17.92 -20.89
N CYS A 643 -28.73 16.71 -20.64
CA CYS A 643 -29.55 15.53 -20.44
C CYS A 643 -30.08 15.48 -19.00
N ARG A 644 -31.39 15.48 -18.82
CA ARG A 644 -32.06 15.27 -17.53
C ARG A 644 -32.55 13.82 -17.39
N PRO A 645 -32.07 13.08 -16.39
CA PRO A 645 -32.48 11.70 -16.15
C PRO A 645 -33.87 11.62 -15.51
N GLY A 646 -34.70 10.69 -15.98
CA GLY A 646 -35.96 10.26 -15.36
C GLY A 646 -35.90 8.81 -14.85
N ASP A 647 -37.05 8.23 -14.52
CA ASP A 647 -37.12 6.90 -13.91
C ASP A 647 -36.63 5.79 -14.85
N GLY A 648 -35.73 4.94 -14.36
CA GLY A 648 -35.15 3.83 -15.12
C GLY A 648 -34.28 4.31 -16.29
N LEU A 649 -34.67 3.96 -17.52
CA LEU A 649 -33.97 4.34 -18.77
C LEU A 649 -34.50 5.61 -19.44
N TYR A 650 -35.53 6.25 -18.87
CA TYR A 650 -36.18 7.42 -19.47
C TYR A 650 -35.37 8.71 -19.26
N PHE A 651 -35.21 9.56 -20.28
CA PHE A 651 -34.50 10.84 -20.16
C PHE A 651 -35.05 11.92 -21.11
N SER A 652 -34.77 13.19 -20.78
CA SER A 652 -35.07 14.36 -21.64
C SER A 652 -33.81 15.20 -21.91
N CYS A 653 -33.79 15.92 -23.02
CA CYS A 653 -32.69 16.83 -23.39
C CYS A 653 -33.21 18.27 -23.39
N GLU A 654 -32.47 19.22 -22.80
CA GLU A 654 -32.82 20.65 -22.77
C GLU A 654 -31.62 21.51 -23.17
N CYS A 655 -31.76 22.44 -24.12
CA CYS A 655 -30.65 23.30 -24.55
C CYS A 655 -30.11 24.15 -23.39
N THR A 656 -28.79 24.35 -23.35
CA THR A 656 -28.14 25.21 -22.36
C THR A 656 -28.47 26.68 -22.61
N ALA A 657 -28.38 27.52 -21.56
CA ALA A 657 -28.57 28.97 -21.69
C ALA A 657 -27.62 29.54 -22.76
N GLY A 658 -28.13 30.42 -23.63
CA GLY A 658 -27.42 30.91 -24.83
C GLY A 658 -27.72 30.10 -26.10
N PHE A 659 -28.46 28.98 -26.00
CA PHE A 659 -28.88 28.17 -27.14
C PHE A 659 -30.39 27.87 -27.11
N ALA A 660 -31.03 27.83 -28.27
CA ALA A 660 -32.45 27.52 -28.43
C ALA A 660 -32.66 26.31 -29.34
N GLY A 661 -33.61 25.44 -28.99
CA GLY A 661 -33.89 24.23 -29.76
C GLY A 661 -34.68 23.17 -28.99
N ASP A 662 -34.74 21.98 -29.56
CA ASP A 662 -35.50 20.83 -29.01
C ASP A 662 -34.66 19.93 -28.07
N GLY A 663 -33.43 20.35 -27.76
CA GLY A 663 -32.49 19.60 -26.92
C GLY A 663 -31.73 18.49 -27.65
N ARG A 664 -32.13 18.10 -28.86
CA ARG A 664 -31.35 17.22 -29.75
C ARG A 664 -30.66 17.98 -30.87
N VAL A 665 -31.15 19.17 -31.19
CA VAL A 665 -30.51 20.18 -32.02
C VAL A 665 -30.65 21.51 -31.29
N CYS A 666 -29.53 22.14 -30.96
CA CYS A 666 -29.49 23.42 -30.23
C CYS A 666 -28.67 24.45 -31.00
N ASP A 667 -29.34 25.51 -31.45
CA ASP A 667 -28.74 26.59 -32.22
C ASP A 667 -28.41 27.79 -31.32
N ASP A 668 -27.32 28.48 -31.65
CA ASP A 668 -26.83 29.66 -30.93
C ASP A 668 -27.83 30.82 -30.98
N ILE A 669 -28.09 31.43 -29.82
CA ILE A 669 -28.92 32.63 -29.73
C ILE A 669 -28.00 33.84 -29.90
N ASP A 670 -28.15 34.59 -31.00
CA ASP A 670 -27.37 35.80 -31.22
C ASP A 670 -27.93 36.96 -30.38
N GLU A 671 -27.46 37.10 -29.13
CA GLU A 671 -27.98 38.09 -28.20
C GLU A 671 -27.64 39.53 -28.61
N CYS A 672 -26.54 39.74 -29.35
CA CYS A 672 -26.18 41.04 -29.91
C CYS A 672 -27.20 41.51 -30.96
N ARG A 673 -27.82 40.57 -31.67
CA ARG A 673 -28.84 40.86 -32.69
C ARG A 673 -30.25 40.88 -32.12
N GLU A 674 -30.56 40.01 -31.15
CA GLU A 674 -31.87 39.99 -30.48
C GLU A 674 -32.06 41.17 -29.53
N THR A 675 -31.01 41.59 -28.81
CA THR A 675 -31.08 42.69 -27.83
C THR A 675 -29.91 43.67 -27.99
N PRO A 676 -30.00 44.67 -28.89
CA PRO A 676 -28.87 45.53 -29.29
C PRO A 676 -28.23 46.41 -28.20
N ALA A 677 -28.86 46.52 -27.03
CA ALA A 677 -28.39 47.32 -25.89
C ALA A 677 -27.85 46.45 -24.73
N VAL A 678 -27.56 45.18 -24.99
CA VAL A 678 -27.03 44.22 -23.99
C VAL A 678 -25.64 44.63 -23.46
N CYS A 679 -24.86 45.38 -24.23
CA CYS A 679 -23.56 45.92 -23.83
C CYS A 679 -23.66 47.41 -23.45
N GLY A 680 -22.99 47.83 -22.37
CA GLY A 680 -23.04 49.20 -21.86
C GLY A 680 -22.41 50.25 -22.79
N SER A 681 -22.65 51.53 -22.51
CA SER A 681 -22.11 52.64 -23.33
C SER A 681 -20.58 52.57 -23.48
N ASN A 682 -20.09 52.87 -24.70
CA ASN A 682 -18.67 52.78 -25.11
C ASN A 682 -18.10 51.35 -25.26
N SER A 683 -18.98 50.34 -25.31
CA SER A 683 -18.60 48.96 -25.62
C SER A 683 -19.28 48.44 -26.90
N VAL A 684 -18.60 47.52 -27.59
CA VAL A 684 -19.05 46.87 -28.82
C VAL A 684 -19.45 45.43 -28.52
N CYS A 685 -20.67 45.04 -28.86
CA CYS A 685 -21.17 43.66 -28.70
C CYS A 685 -20.68 42.80 -29.86
N SER A 686 -20.08 41.66 -29.53
CA SER A 686 -19.67 40.63 -30.48
C SER A 686 -20.29 39.30 -30.08
N ASN A 687 -21.15 38.76 -30.95
CA ASN A 687 -21.78 37.48 -30.69
C ASN A 687 -20.75 36.35 -30.79
N GLN A 688 -20.73 35.47 -29.81
CA GLN A 688 -19.91 34.27 -29.82
C GLN A 688 -20.83 33.07 -29.65
N HIS A 689 -20.35 31.90 -30.07
CA HIS A 689 -21.18 30.71 -30.03
C HIS A 689 -21.49 30.32 -28.58
N GLY A 690 -22.75 30.42 -28.19
CA GLY A 690 -23.31 30.14 -26.87
C GLY A 690 -23.27 31.29 -25.88
N THR A 691 -22.77 32.46 -26.29
CA THR A 691 -22.63 33.65 -25.43
C THR A 691 -22.20 34.86 -26.26
N PHE A 692 -22.62 36.05 -25.87
CA PHE A 692 -22.04 37.28 -26.40
C PHE A 692 -20.87 37.79 -25.55
N ARG A 693 -20.00 38.60 -26.13
CA ARG A 693 -19.03 39.41 -25.36
C ARG A 693 -19.14 40.88 -25.71
N CYS A 694 -19.01 41.73 -24.71
CA CYS A 694 -18.86 43.17 -24.89
C CYS A 694 -17.35 43.50 -24.90
N GLU A 695 -16.92 44.43 -25.74
CA GLU A 695 -15.53 44.92 -25.77
C GLU A 695 -15.50 46.43 -25.59
N CYS A 696 -14.71 46.92 -24.63
CA CYS A 696 -14.49 48.35 -24.47
C CYS A 696 -13.74 48.92 -25.68
N SER A 697 -14.19 50.07 -26.17
CA SER A 697 -13.46 50.80 -27.21
C SER A 697 -12.08 51.21 -26.69
N SER A 698 -11.09 51.29 -27.59
CA SER A 698 -9.69 51.55 -27.26
C SER A 698 -9.51 52.76 -26.34
N GLY A 699 -8.87 52.53 -25.19
CA GLY A 699 -8.61 53.56 -24.17
C GLY A 699 -9.55 53.52 -22.95
N PHE A 700 -10.49 52.59 -22.90
CA PHE A 700 -11.37 52.37 -21.74
C PHE A 700 -11.21 50.94 -21.21
N VAL A 701 -11.30 50.77 -19.89
CA VAL A 701 -11.12 49.50 -19.16
C VAL A 701 -12.41 49.16 -18.43
N PHE A 702 -12.82 47.89 -18.39
CA PHE A 702 -14.09 47.50 -17.77
C PHE A 702 -14.22 47.98 -16.32
N ALA A 703 -15.33 48.64 -16.01
CA ALA A 703 -15.80 48.91 -14.67
C ALA A 703 -16.19 47.59 -13.97
N SER A 704 -16.43 47.66 -12.66
CA SER A 704 -16.65 46.49 -11.80
C SER A 704 -17.89 45.65 -12.13
N ASP A 705 -18.76 46.12 -13.03
CA ASP A 705 -19.93 45.41 -13.52
C ASP A 705 -19.65 44.53 -14.75
N GLY A 706 -18.47 44.64 -15.37
CA GLY A 706 -18.07 43.85 -16.54
C GLY A 706 -18.82 44.19 -17.83
N THR A 707 -19.67 45.22 -17.84
CA THR A 707 -20.45 45.65 -19.02
C THR A 707 -20.25 47.13 -19.37
N THR A 708 -19.64 47.91 -18.47
CA THR A 708 -19.38 49.36 -18.63
C THR A 708 -17.87 49.62 -18.61
N CYS A 709 -17.35 50.70 -19.21
CA CYS A 709 -15.90 50.93 -19.35
C CYS A 709 -15.43 52.33 -18.86
N ASP A 710 -14.38 52.40 -18.03
CA ASP A 710 -13.76 53.57 -17.36
C ASP A 710 -12.21 53.67 -17.55
N ASP A 711 -11.60 54.81 -17.24
CA ASP A 711 -10.25 55.22 -17.72
C ASP A 711 -9.13 55.18 -16.63
N CYS A 712 -7.98 54.51 -16.87
CA CYS A 712 -6.73 54.65 -16.07
C CYS A 712 -5.44 54.07 -16.74
N PRO A 713 -4.28 54.77 -16.71
CA PRO A 713 -2.99 54.32 -17.28
C PRO A 713 -2.07 53.50 -16.30
N VAL A 714 -1.26 52.57 -16.83
CA VAL A 714 -0.45 51.56 -16.08
C VAL A 714 1.07 51.79 -16.21
N ASP A 715 1.85 51.58 -15.12
CA ASP A 715 3.32 51.65 -15.07
C ASP A 715 3.96 50.25 -15.25
N HIS A 716 4.80 50.10 -16.29
CA HIS A 716 5.47 48.86 -16.68
C HIS A 716 6.72 48.49 -15.87
N CYS A 717 7.40 49.46 -15.22
CA CYS A 717 8.54 49.13 -14.36
C CYS A 717 8.08 48.46 -13.05
N GLN A 718 6.89 48.82 -12.53
CA GLN A 718 6.34 48.20 -11.30
C GLN A 718 5.67 46.86 -11.54
N THR A 719 5.08 46.67 -12.71
CA THR A 719 4.45 45.40 -13.09
C THR A 719 5.47 44.36 -13.57
N GLY A 720 6.74 44.73 -13.72
CA GLY A 720 7.82 43.84 -14.16
C GLY A 720 7.75 43.43 -15.63
N ASN A 721 6.83 44.02 -16.40
CA ASN A 721 6.64 43.72 -17.81
C ASN A 721 7.52 44.65 -18.67
N HIS A 722 8.84 44.47 -18.54
CA HIS A 722 9.84 45.26 -19.26
C HIS A 722 11.03 44.45 -19.75
N ASP A 723 11.68 44.90 -20.84
CA ASP A 723 12.78 44.21 -21.52
C ASP A 723 14.18 44.76 -21.15
N CYS A 724 14.34 45.29 -19.93
CA CYS A 724 15.66 45.61 -19.38
C CYS A 724 16.47 44.34 -19.07
N ASP A 725 17.81 44.44 -19.03
CA ASP A 725 18.65 43.30 -18.60
C ASP A 725 18.33 42.92 -17.14
N ALA A 726 18.80 41.75 -16.73
CA ALA A 726 18.60 41.20 -15.39
C ALA A 726 18.81 42.28 -14.30
N PRO A 727 17.96 42.33 -13.27
CA PRO A 727 17.96 43.40 -12.26
C PRO A 727 19.29 43.48 -11.48
N GLU A 728 20.10 42.43 -11.51
CA GLU A 728 21.46 42.38 -10.93
C GLU A 728 22.50 43.17 -11.75
N ARG A 729 22.19 43.52 -13.01
CA ARG A 729 23.10 44.21 -13.95
C ARG A 729 22.51 45.49 -14.57
N ALA A 730 21.20 45.71 -14.53
CA ALA A 730 20.53 46.90 -15.04
C ALA A 730 19.31 47.34 -14.21
N PHE A 731 18.92 48.61 -14.30
CA PHE A 731 17.71 49.15 -13.66
C PHE A 731 16.75 49.86 -14.64
N CYS A 732 15.43 49.68 -14.42
CA CYS A 732 14.32 50.29 -15.17
C CYS A 732 13.86 51.60 -14.52
N ARG A 733 13.58 52.64 -15.33
CA ARG A 733 13.01 53.92 -14.86
C ARG A 733 11.82 54.34 -15.73
N TYR A 734 10.65 54.52 -15.10
CA TYR A 734 9.41 54.92 -15.76
C TYR A 734 9.40 56.40 -16.15
N THR A 735 8.87 56.70 -17.33
CA THR A 735 8.82 58.06 -17.90
C THR A 735 7.41 58.57 -18.23
N GLY A 736 6.34 57.80 -17.97
CA GLY A 736 4.94 58.25 -18.06
C GLY A 736 4.12 57.67 -19.23
N GLY A 737 2.79 57.69 -19.09
CA GLY A 737 1.79 57.13 -20.02
C GLY A 737 1.76 55.61 -20.00
N SER A 738 2.82 55.01 -20.55
CA SER A 738 3.16 53.57 -20.53
C SER A 738 4.64 53.35 -20.93
N SER A 739 5.52 54.37 -20.82
CA SER A 739 6.90 54.31 -21.33
C SER A 739 7.96 54.19 -20.22
N TYR A 740 9.07 53.51 -20.48
CA TYR A 740 10.20 53.34 -19.55
C TYR A 740 11.56 53.26 -20.25
N VAL A 741 12.65 53.45 -19.49
CA VAL A 741 14.05 53.44 -19.95
C VAL A 741 14.91 52.53 -19.07
N CYS A 742 15.83 51.76 -19.66
CA CYS A 742 16.76 50.86 -18.97
C CYS A 742 18.19 51.41 -18.95
N SER A 743 18.95 51.20 -17.86
CA SER A 743 20.36 51.60 -17.76
C SER A 743 21.18 50.60 -16.93
N CYS A 744 22.42 50.31 -17.35
CA CYS A 744 23.31 49.37 -16.65
C CYS A 744 23.71 49.88 -15.27
N LEU A 745 23.93 48.94 -14.35
CA LEU A 745 24.45 49.22 -13.02
C LEU A 745 25.96 49.51 -13.05
N PRO A 746 26.50 50.25 -12.06
CA PRO A 746 27.94 50.52 -11.96
C PRO A 746 28.76 49.22 -11.90
N GLY A 747 29.90 49.16 -12.59
CA GLY A 747 30.70 47.93 -12.78
C GLY A 747 30.33 47.14 -14.04
N PHE A 748 29.28 47.56 -14.76
CA PHE A 748 28.87 46.96 -16.03
C PHE A 748 28.76 48.03 -17.14
N LEU A 749 29.21 47.68 -18.35
CA LEU A 749 29.13 48.52 -19.54
C LEU A 749 28.09 47.96 -20.52
N GLY A 750 27.26 48.84 -21.07
CA GLY A 750 26.21 48.45 -22.01
C GLY A 750 25.13 49.51 -22.20
N ASP A 751 24.05 49.14 -22.87
CA ASP A 751 22.92 50.02 -23.20
C ASP A 751 21.72 49.90 -22.23
N GLY A 752 21.88 49.15 -21.14
CA GLY A 752 20.84 48.90 -20.13
C GLY A 752 19.93 47.71 -20.44
N ARG A 753 19.98 47.17 -21.66
CA ARG A 753 19.30 45.92 -22.04
C ARG A 753 20.27 44.76 -22.14
N VAL A 754 21.53 45.06 -22.44
CA VAL A 754 22.64 44.11 -22.43
C VAL A 754 23.82 44.75 -21.71
N CYS A 755 24.10 44.29 -20.49
CA CYS A 755 25.12 44.81 -19.60
C CYS A 755 26.18 43.74 -19.34
N ARG A 756 27.43 44.04 -19.69
CA ARG A 756 28.58 43.13 -19.49
C ARG A 756 29.55 43.72 -18.47
N ASP A 757 30.23 42.84 -17.76
CA ASP A 757 31.21 43.18 -16.74
C ASP A 757 32.34 44.06 -17.29
N ASP A 758 32.70 45.12 -16.57
CA ASP A 758 33.81 46.02 -16.90
C ASP A 758 35.07 45.54 -16.18
N ASP A 759 36.04 44.95 -16.90
CA ASP A 759 37.24 44.41 -16.26
C ASP A 759 38.20 45.54 -15.84
N GLU A 760 38.13 45.92 -14.56
CA GLU A 760 38.92 47.04 -14.04
C GLU A 760 40.40 46.70 -13.79
N CYS A 761 40.79 45.41 -13.86
CA CYS A 761 42.18 44.98 -13.72
C CYS A 761 43.05 45.32 -14.93
N LEU A 762 42.43 45.64 -16.08
CA LEU A 762 43.12 46.13 -17.27
C LEU A 762 43.59 47.59 -17.13
N GLN A 763 43.20 48.30 -16.06
CA GLN A 763 43.51 49.70 -15.82
C GLN A 763 44.45 49.97 -14.62
N ASP A 764 45.18 48.96 -14.12
CA ASP A 764 46.19 49.07 -13.05
C ASP A 764 45.69 49.86 -11.80
N ARG A 765 44.48 49.55 -11.32
CA ARG A 765 43.83 50.28 -10.22
C ARG A 765 44.15 49.77 -8.80
N CYS A 766 44.89 48.68 -8.68
CA CYS A 766 45.34 48.15 -7.39
C CYS A 766 46.64 48.81 -6.91
N HIS A 767 46.96 48.64 -5.61
CA HIS A 767 48.24 49.09 -5.09
C HIS A 767 49.40 48.41 -5.84
N HIS A 768 50.52 49.10 -6.10
CA HIS A 768 51.67 48.54 -6.84
C HIS A 768 52.26 47.26 -6.21
N ASN A 769 52.05 47.04 -4.90
CA ASN A 769 52.41 45.81 -4.18
C ASN A 769 51.20 44.90 -3.94
N ALA A 770 50.20 44.93 -4.83
CA ALA A 770 49.03 44.07 -4.82
C ALA A 770 48.74 43.53 -6.23
N SER A 771 48.16 42.34 -6.29
CA SER A 771 47.70 41.69 -7.51
C SER A 771 46.19 41.89 -7.68
N CYS A 772 45.74 42.24 -8.89
CA CYS A 772 44.33 42.48 -9.22
C CYS A 772 43.65 41.20 -9.72
N TYR A 773 42.43 40.95 -9.27
CA TYR A 773 41.56 39.88 -9.75
C TYR A 773 40.18 40.44 -10.08
N ASN A 774 39.78 40.33 -11.36
CA ASN A 774 38.49 40.79 -11.83
C ASN A 774 37.37 39.84 -11.37
N THR A 775 36.24 40.40 -10.95
CA THR A 775 35.05 39.66 -10.50
C THR A 775 33.81 40.23 -11.20
N GLN A 776 32.70 39.50 -11.23
CA GLN A 776 31.55 39.97 -12.00
C GLN A 776 30.87 41.17 -11.30
N GLY A 777 30.96 42.35 -11.91
CA GLY A 777 30.45 43.64 -11.45
C GLY A 777 31.41 44.43 -10.55
N SER A 778 32.63 43.95 -10.32
CA SER A 778 33.62 44.58 -9.44
C SER A 778 35.00 43.93 -9.58
N TYR A 779 36.03 44.44 -8.90
CA TYR A 779 37.35 43.81 -8.86
C TYR A 779 37.90 43.78 -7.44
N SER A 780 38.76 42.80 -7.19
CA SER A 780 39.41 42.62 -5.89
C SER A 780 40.93 42.72 -6.03
N CYS A 781 41.55 43.49 -5.15
CA CYS A 781 43.00 43.63 -5.08
C CYS A 781 43.53 42.82 -3.87
N CYS A 782 44.63 42.11 -4.03
CA CYS A 782 45.24 41.32 -2.96
C CYS A 782 46.70 41.71 -2.76
N CYS A 783 47.09 42.11 -1.54
CA CYS A 783 48.47 42.48 -1.25
C CYS A 783 49.45 41.31 -1.47
N ASN A 784 50.60 41.61 -2.05
CA ASN A 784 51.67 40.64 -2.29
C ASN A 784 52.31 40.20 -0.95
N PRO A 785 52.90 38.98 -0.89
CA PRO A 785 53.37 38.38 0.35
C PRO A 785 54.33 39.28 1.14
N GLY A 786 54.03 39.51 2.43
CA GLY A 786 54.80 40.37 3.34
C GLY A 786 54.21 41.77 3.57
N PHE A 787 53.13 42.12 2.87
CA PHE A 787 52.35 43.34 3.08
C PHE A 787 50.91 42.98 3.46
N HIS A 788 50.33 43.76 4.38
CA HIS A 788 48.94 43.61 4.81
C HIS A 788 48.17 44.91 4.56
N GLY A 789 46.92 44.75 4.15
CA GLY A 789 46.04 45.83 3.72
C GLY A 789 44.88 45.28 2.89
N ASP A 790 44.07 46.18 2.35
CA ASP A 790 42.87 45.87 1.56
C ASP A 790 43.16 45.66 0.06
N GLY A 791 44.44 45.55 -0.32
CA GLY A 791 44.88 45.44 -1.71
C GLY A 791 44.92 46.78 -2.48
N PHE A 792 44.29 47.83 -1.97
CA PHE A 792 44.37 49.20 -2.51
C PHE A 792 45.39 50.06 -1.76
N GLN A 793 45.66 49.72 -0.50
CA GLN A 793 46.80 50.23 0.27
C GLN A 793 47.46 49.09 1.04
N CYS A 794 48.66 48.68 0.61
CA CYS A 794 49.40 47.59 1.24
C CYS A 794 50.54 48.14 2.09
N THR A 795 50.52 47.86 3.40
CA THR A 795 51.54 48.30 4.36
C THR A 795 52.33 47.11 4.92
N PRO A 796 53.61 47.26 5.30
CA PRO A 796 54.37 46.16 5.89
C PRO A 796 53.83 45.80 7.27
N ALA A 797 53.52 44.53 7.52
CA ALA A 797 52.93 44.16 8.80
C ALA A 797 53.93 44.22 9.96
N GLY A 798 53.59 45.05 10.95
CA GLY A 798 54.14 45.03 12.30
C GLY A 798 53.06 45.32 13.36
N ARG A 799 52.66 44.24 14.08
CA ARG A 799 52.19 44.14 15.49
C ARG A 799 50.77 44.57 15.95
N TYR A 800 50.02 43.54 16.44
CA TYR A 800 48.98 43.47 17.53
C TYR A 800 47.58 44.10 17.27
N ARG A 801 46.40 43.55 17.65
CA ARG A 801 45.94 42.37 18.45
C ARG A 801 44.39 42.20 18.22
N GLN A 802 43.86 40.99 18.01
CA GLN A 802 42.41 40.69 17.91
C GLN A 802 41.73 40.56 19.29
N GLU A 803 40.44 40.92 19.38
CA GLU A 803 39.60 40.83 20.59
C GLU A 803 39.18 39.39 20.93
N LYS A 804 39.04 39.08 22.23
CA LYS A 804 38.79 37.72 22.77
C LYS A 804 37.31 37.34 22.84
N THR A 805 37.02 36.06 22.63
CA THR A 805 35.67 35.46 22.67
C THR A 805 35.11 35.32 24.10
N ARG A 806 33.83 34.91 24.24
CA ARG A 806 33.11 34.84 25.53
C ARG A 806 33.64 33.73 26.44
N CYS A 807 33.95 32.54 25.92
CA CYS A 807 34.55 31.46 26.72
C CYS A 807 35.98 31.85 27.14
N GLU A 808 36.75 32.46 26.24
CA GLU A 808 38.11 32.91 26.54
C GLU A 808 38.15 34.00 27.61
N ARG A 809 37.18 34.93 27.61
CA ARG A 809 37.01 35.91 28.71
C ARG A 809 36.64 35.21 30.02
N HIS A 810 35.69 34.27 30.02
CA HIS A 810 35.28 33.54 31.22
C HIS A 810 36.42 32.70 31.82
N ARG A 811 37.23 32.04 30.99
CA ARG A 811 38.43 31.30 31.39
C ARG A 811 39.48 32.21 31.99
N ASP A 812 39.70 33.38 31.41
CA ASP A 812 40.72 34.34 31.87
C ASP A 812 40.31 35.03 33.18
N ASP A 813 39.03 35.36 33.36
CA ASP A 813 38.47 35.91 34.60
C ASP A 813 38.55 34.89 35.76
N ALA A 814 38.25 33.61 35.49
CA ALA A 814 38.39 32.52 36.47
C ALA A 814 39.85 32.26 36.87
N ARG A 815 40.80 32.49 35.95
CA ARG A 815 42.25 32.40 36.23
C ARG A 815 42.80 33.63 36.97
N ALA A 816 42.24 34.82 36.74
CA ALA A 816 42.67 36.06 37.37
C ALA A 816 42.27 36.18 38.86
N ALA A 817 41.20 35.51 39.29
CA ALA A 817 40.75 35.47 40.68
C ALA A 817 41.70 34.75 41.66
N ALA A 818 42.73 34.05 41.16
CA ALA A 818 43.65 33.23 41.96
C ALA A 818 44.97 33.91 42.37
N SER A 819 45.17 35.21 42.09
CA SER A 819 46.44 35.90 42.38
C SER A 819 46.27 37.33 42.92
N GLY A 820 46.06 37.44 44.24
CA GLY A 820 46.21 38.68 45.01
C GLY A 820 47.61 38.81 45.62
N PHE A 821 48.21 39.99 45.47
CA PHE A 821 49.61 40.34 45.67
C PHE A 821 50.15 40.17 47.11
N LEU A 822 51.20 39.35 47.27
CA LEU A 822 52.45 39.61 48.00
C LEU A 822 53.42 38.42 47.79
N SER A 823 54.71 38.67 47.89
CA SER A 823 55.86 37.81 47.52
C SER A 823 55.73 36.27 47.66
N SER A 824 56.45 35.58 46.76
CA SER A 824 57.29 34.37 47.00
C SER A 824 56.77 33.03 46.46
N PHE A 825 57.50 32.52 45.45
CA PHE A 825 57.72 31.09 45.13
C PHE A 825 56.55 30.11 45.35
N TRP A 826 55.86 29.78 44.23
CA TRP A 826 54.90 28.69 43.98
C TRP A 826 53.55 28.71 44.72
N SER A 827 52.43 28.66 43.97
CA SER A 827 51.14 27.99 44.30
C SER A 827 50.16 28.15 43.12
N ARG A 828 49.68 27.06 42.49
CA ARG A 828 48.41 26.33 42.74
C ARG A 828 47.15 27.22 42.71
N PRO A 829 46.17 26.97 41.80
CA PRO A 829 44.87 27.68 41.81
C PRO A 829 44.07 27.35 43.08
N ALA A 830 43.23 28.29 43.53
CA ALA A 830 42.38 28.14 44.71
C ALA A 830 41.53 26.86 44.61
N VAL A 831 41.50 26.07 45.70
CA VAL A 831 40.84 24.77 45.76
C VAL A 831 39.32 24.96 45.64
N GLY A 832 38.73 24.41 44.56
CA GLY A 832 37.27 24.31 44.36
C GLY A 832 36.63 25.27 43.35
N GLN A 833 37.39 26.05 42.57
CA GLN A 833 36.85 26.90 41.49
C GLN A 833 37.00 26.25 40.10
N TYR A 834 35.87 26.14 39.39
CA TYR A 834 35.79 25.57 38.04
C TYR A 834 36.29 26.58 36.99
N VAL A 835 37.23 26.13 36.15
CA VAL A 835 37.72 26.91 35.00
C VAL A 835 37.17 26.25 33.72
N PRO A 836 36.39 26.96 32.89
CA PRO A 836 35.79 26.39 31.70
C PRO A 836 36.84 26.06 30.64
N GLN A 837 36.64 24.93 29.96
CA GLN A 837 37.42 24.48 28.82
C GLN A 837 36.78 25.01 27.54
N CYS A 838 37.60 25.68 26.71
CA CYS A 838 37.16 26.28 25.46
C CYS A 838 37.88 25.61 24.29
N ASP A 839 37.16 25.44 23.19
CA ASP A 839 37.71 24.88 21.96
C ASP A 839 38.55 25.90 21.16
N GLU A 840 39.09 25.46 20.02
CA GLU A 840 39.98 26.24 19.15
C GLU A 840 39.32 27.49 18.54
N HIS A 841 37.99 27.58 18.56
CA HIS A 841 37.23 28.71 18.02
C HIS A 841 36.72 29.65 19.14
N GLY A 842 37.02 29.35 20.41
CA GLY A 842 36.65 30.17 21.56
C GLY A 842 35.24 29.93 22.10
N ALA A 843 34.62 28.79 21.77
CA ALA A 843 33.35 28.33 22.33
C ALA A 843 33.57 27.33 23.49
N TYR A 844 32.54 26.98 24.26
CA TYR A 844 32.66 26.01 25.37
C TYR A 844 32.70 24.57 24.85
N GLU A 845 33.59 23.74 25.39
CA GLU A 845 33.58 22.30 25.11
C GLU A 845 32.30 21.64 25.68
N PRO A 846 31.67 20.66 24.98
CA PRO A 846 30.38 20.09 25.41
C PRO A 846 30.42 19.34 26.74
N THR A 847 31.60 18.84 27.13
CA THR A 847 31.85 18.18 28.42
C THR A 847 32.84 19.01 29.20
N GLN A 848 32.51 19.28 30.46
CA GLN A 848 33.30 20.16 31.31
C GLN A 848 33.68 19.43 32.59
N CYS A 849 34.97 19.44 32.90
CA CYS A 849 35.51 18.67 34.01
C CYS A 849 36.20 19.56 35.04
N HIS A 850 35.81 19.44 36.30
CA HIS A 850 36.46 20.13 37.40
C HIS A 850 37.49 19.22 38.07
N THR A 851 38.77 19.43 37.75
CA THR A 851 39.89 18.63 38.26
C THR A 851 40.02 18.64 39.79
N GLY A 852 39.71 19.75 40.46
CA GLY A 852 39.79 19.86 41.93
C GLY A 852 38.71 19.11 42.74
N ILE A 853 37.56 18.78 42.15
CA ILE A 853 36.50 17.98 42.79
C ILE A 853 36.24 16.67 42.04
N GLU A 854 37.05 16.35 41.01
CA GLU A 854 36.95 15.16 40.15
C GLU A 854 35.53 14.85 39.65
N GLN A 855 34.80 15.89 39.24
CA GLN A 855 33.46 15.77 38.66
C GLN A 855 33.43 16.30 37.23
N CYS A 856 32.77 15.59 36.32
CA CYS A 856 32.50 16.05 34.96
C CYS A 856 30.98 16.15 34.75
N TRP A 857 30.55 17.13 33.95
CA TRP A 857 29.16 17.33 33.55
C TRP A 857 29.08 17.84 32.11
N CYS A 858 27.91 17.74 31.50
CA CYS A 858 27.68 18.26 30.15
C CYS A 858 27.12 19.69 30.20
N VAL A 859 27.50 20.54 29.22
CA VAL A 859 27.04 21.92 29.11
C VAL A 859 26.44 22.23 27.74
N ASP A 860 25.55 23.21 27.69
CA ASP A 860 25.01 23.76 26.44
C ASP A 860 25.97 24.77 25.76
N ALA A 861 25.58 25.29 24.59
CA ALA A 861 26.37 26.28 23.83
C ALA A 861 26.63 27.61 24.57
N GLY A 862 25.88 27.89 25.64
CA GLY A 862 26.06 29.05 26.52
C GLY A 862 26.99 28.79 27.71
N GLY A 863 27.41 27.53 27.93
CA GLY A 863 28.24 27.08 29.03
C GLY A 863 27.47 26.69 30.31
N GLN A 864 26.15 26.43 30.21
CA GLN A 864 25.29 26.11 31.36
C GLN A 864 25.12 24.58 31.53
N GLU A 865 25.15 24.08 32.77
CA GLU A 865 25.10 22.63 33.09
C GLU A 865 23.73 22.01 32.75
N ILE A 866 23.75 20.88 32.04
CA ILE A 866 22.57 20.06 31.78
C ILE A 866 22.25 19.22 33.04
N PRO A 867 21.04 19.33 33.62
CA PRO A 867 20.72 18.68 34.89
C PRO A 867 20.94 17.16 34.86
N ASN A 868 21.44 16.59 35.99
CA ASN A 868 21.72 15.16 36.21
C ASN A 868 22.88 14.54 35.42
N THR A 869 23.80 15.34 34.86
CA THR A 869 24.96 14.83 34.10
C THR A 869 26.26 14.77 34.91
N ARG A 870 26.25 15.18 36.19
CA ARG A 870 27.44 15.32 37.03
C ARG A 870 27.88 14.00 37.68
N THR A 871 29.10 13.55 37.40
CA THR A 871 29.71 12.31 37.94
C THR A 871 30.70 12.60 39.09
N GLY A 872 30.99 11.65 39.99
CA GLY A 872 31.82 11.86 41.21
C GLY A 872 33.30 11.41 41.14
N PRO A 873 34.15 11.77 42.14
CA PRO A 873 35.57 11.41 42.21
C PRO A 873 35.80 9.90 42.28
N GLY A 874 36.63 9.35 41.39
CA GLY A 874 37.21 8.01 41.57
C GLY A 874 36.41 6.80 41.07
N SER A 875 35.60 6.91 40.01
CA SER A 875 35.05 5.73 39.32
C SER A 875 35.11 5.86 37.80
N ILE A 876 36.31 5.67 37.24
CA ILE A 876 36.47 5.04 35.93
C ILE A 876 36.87 3.59 36.23
N ASP A 877 35.90 2.70 36.45
CA ASP A 877 36.00 1.31 36.00
C ASP A 877 34.65 0.55 36.02
N HIS A 878 34.60 -0.42 35.13
CA HIS A 878 33.61 -1.41 34.79
C HIS A 878 33.06 -2.22 35.99
N THR A 879 31.77 -2.11 36.29
CA THR A 879 30.94 -3.21 36.86
C THR A 879 29.46 -2.81 36.88
N ALA A 880 28.73 -3.31 35.89
CA ALA A 880 27.29 -3.36 35.91
C ALA A 880 26.81 -4.38 36.96
N THR A 881 25.75 -4.04 37.72
CA THR A 881 24.53 -4.83 38.02
C THR A 881 23.96 -4.53 39.42
N PRO A 882 22.64 -4.72 39.68
CA PRO A 882 21.47 -4.59 38.81
C PRO A 882 20.47 -3.52 39.34
N VAL A 883 19.65 -2.98 38.44
CA VAL A 883 18.52 -2.09 38.77
C VAL A 883 17.43 -2.89 39.50
N PRO A 884 16.69 -2.31 40.47
CA PRO A 884 15.59 -2.97 41.17
C PRO A 884 14.55 -3.55 40.22
N VAL A 885 14.18 -4.80 40.47
CA VAL A 885 13.10 -5.54 39.80
C VAL A 885 11.76 -4.88 40.15
N GLY A 886 11.33 -3.95 39.30
CA GLY A 886 9.91 -3.68 39.05
C GLY A 886 9.36 -4.72 38.07
N PRO A 887 8.04 -4.93 38.03
CA PRO A 887 7.43 -6.13 37.44
C PRO A 887 7.93 -6.30 36.01
N THR A 888 8.53 -7.46 35.76
CA THR A 888 8.98 -7.90 34.43
C THR A 888 7.85 -7.68 33.41
N PRO A 889 8.05 -6.88 32.36
CA PRO A 889 7.36 -7.13 31.11
C PRO A 889 7.82 -8.52 30.66
N ARG A 890 6.84 -9.34 30.29
CA ARG A 890 6.88 -10.79 30.15
C ARG A 890 8.09 -11.26 29.31
N PRO A 891 8.66 -12.44 29.57
CA PRO A 891 9.67 -12.99 28.68
C PRO A 891 8.99 -13.29 27.34
N ASP A 892 9.32 -12.52 26.30
CA ASP A 892 8.86 -12.78 24.94
C ASP A 892 9.44 -14.09 24.37
N VAL A 893 10.34 -14.76 25.13
CA VAL A 893 10.88 -16.08 24.83
C VAL A 893 10.38 -17.10 25.85
N ARG A 894 9.58 -18.08 25.40
CA ARG A 894 9.20 -19.22 26.26
C ARG A 894 10.37 -20.21 26.33
N PRO A 895 10.81 -20.63 27.54
CA PRO A 895 11.85 -21.66 27.67
C PRO A 895 11.38 -22.96 27.03
N VAL A 896 12.17 -23.49 26.10
CA VAL A 896 11.84 -24.73 25.39
C VAL A 896 12.26 -25.95 26.21
N ALA A 897 11.45 -27.01 26.21
CA ALA A 897 11.81 -28.28 26.84
C ALA A 897 13.13 -28.86 26.28
N PRO A 898 13.92 -29.60 27.06
CA PRO A 898 15.13 -30.25 26.56
C PRO A 898 14.78 -31.27 25.46
N GLY A 899 15.39 -31.13 24.29
CA GLY A 899 15.11 -31.94 23.10
C GLY A 899 15.57 -31.23 21.84
N THR A 900 15.43 -31.88 20.68
CA THR A 900 15.63 -31.22 19.39
C THR A 900 14.31 -30.67 18.89
N HIS A 901 14.31 -29.43 18.40
CA HIS A 901 13.10 -28.77 17.87
C HIS A 901 13.38 -28.15 16.51
N LEU A 902 12.35 -28.05 15.68
CA LEU A 902 12.32 -27.16 14.52
C LEU A 902 11.89 -25.77 14.96
N LEU A 903 12.60 -24.76 14.48
CA LEU A 903 12.20 -23.37 14.57
C LEU A 903 11.92 -22.85 13.17
N PHE A 904 10.79 -22.18 12.96
CA PHE A 904 10.53 -21.49 11.71
C PHE A 904 9.88 -20.12 11.94
N ALA A 905 10.12 -19.20 11.00
CA ALA A 905 9.57 -17.86 11.03
C ALA A 905 8.21 -17.78 10.33
N GLN A 906 7.33 -16.97 10.91
CA GLN A 906 6.09 -16.46 10.35
C GLN A 906 6.04 -14.94 10.55
N SER A 907 5.20 -14.24 9.79
CA SER A 907 5.01 -12.80 9.99
C SER A 907 4.68 -12.49 11.45
N GLY A 908 5.59 -11.79 12.14
CA GLY A 908 5.45 -11.37 13.52
C GLY A 908 5.73 -12.40 14.62
N LYS A 909 6.27 -13.60 14.30
CA LYS A 909 6.63 -14.61 15.31
C LYS A 909 7.62 -15.67 14.79
N ILE A 910 8.34 -16.30 15.71
CA ILE A 910 9.11 -17.52 15.47
C ILE A 910 8.43 -18.64 16.25
N GLU A 911 8.02 -19.71 15.56
CA GLU A 911 7.38 -20.86 16.18
C GLU A 911 8.38 -21.99 16.43
N HIS A 912 8.09 -22.82 17.43
CA HIS A 912 8.82 -24.05 17.68
C HIS A 912 7.92 -25.28 17.55
N VAL A 913 8.48 -26.36 17.02
CA VAL A 913 7.86 -27.69 16.93
C VAL A 913 8.85 -28.72 17.46
N PRO A 914 8.54 -29.42 18.56
CA PRO A 914 9.39 -30.49 19.07
C PRO A 914 9.51 -31.67 18.09
N LEU A 915 10.69 -32.26 18.00
CA LEU A 915 10.92 -33.48 17.24
C LEU A 915 11.03 -34.69 18.18
N ASP A 916 10.24 -35.73 17.92
CA ASP A 916 10.38 -37.04 18.56
C ASP A 916 11.11 -38.00 17.62
N GLY A 917 12.42 -38.10 17.85
CA GLY A 917 13.33 -38.72 16.89
C GLY A 917 13.40 -37.91 15.59
N LEU A 918 12.52 -38.21 14.64
CA LEU A 918 12.43 -37.59 13.31
C LEU A 918 11.01 -37.18 12.93
N SER A 919 10.04 -37.38 13.82
CA SER A 919 8.63 -37.04 13.60
C SER A 919 8.30 -35.73 14.29
N MET A 920 7.48 -34.90 13.63
CA MET A 920 7.06 -33.60 14.16
C MET A 920 5.93 -33.79 15.16
N ARG A 921 6.12 -33.35 16.41
CA ARG A 921 5.03 -33.29 17.40
C ARG A 921 4.21 -32.03 17.18
N THR A 922 3.34 -32.09 16.18
CA THR A 922 2.46 -30.99 15.75
C THR A 922 1.59 -30.46 16.89
N GLU A 923 1.11 -31.34 17.75
CA GLU A 923 0.29 -31.04 18.94
C GLU A 923 1.01 -30.16 19.97
N GLU A 924 2.35 -30.22 20.01
CA GLU A 924 3.18 -29.50 20.97
C GLU A 924 3.75 -28.19 20.40
N ALA A 925 3.37 -27.83 19.17
CA ALA A 925 3.84 -26.62 18.49
C ALA A 925 3.39 -25.35 19.22
N LYS A 926 4.33 -24.44 19.53
CA LYS A 926 4.03 -23.18 20.24
C LYS A 926 4.87 -22.03 19.71
N PRO A 927 4.37 -20.78 19.75
CA PRO A 927 5.20 -19.61 19.49
C PRO A 927 6.34 -19.53 20.51
N LEU A 928 7.58 -19.51 20.00
CA LEU A 928 8.78 -19.33 20.79
C LEU A 928 9.00 -17.85 21.10
N LEU A 929 8.93 -17.01 20.07
CA LEU A 929 9.17 -15.58 20.11
C LEU A 929 8.04 -14.85 19.39
N HIS A 930 7.49 -13.81 20.02
CA HIS A 930 6.51 -12.93 19.39
C HIS A 930 7.15 -11.57 19.12
N ILE A 931 7.13 -11.13 17.86
CA ILE A 931 7.80 -9.92 17.40
C ILE A 931 6.80 -9.12 16.56
N PRO A 932 5.81 -8.45 17.20
CA PRO A 932 4.75 -7.76 16.47
C PRO A 932 5.33 -6.66 15.55
N ASP A 933 4.59 -6.35 14.48
CA ASP A 933 4.90 -5.31 13.49
C ASP A 933 6.21 -5.50 12.69
N ARG A 934 6.87 -6.68 12.80
CA ARG A 934 8.09 -7.05 12.06
C ARG A 934 7.87 -8.25 11.15
N VAL A 935 8.58 -8.28 10.03
CA VAL A 935 8.59 -9.42 9.11
C VAL A 935 9.91 -10.16 9.26
N VAL A 936 9.88 -11.25 10.03
CA VAL A 936 11.02 -12.14 10.24
C VAL A 936 11.18 -13.06 9.04
N ILE A 937 12.36 -13.02 8.40
CA ILE A 937 12.63 -13.79 7.19
C ILE A 937 13.51 -15.00 7.50
N ALA A 938 14.78 -14.79 7.79
CA ALA A 938 15.73 -15.89 8.02
C ALA A 938 15.88 -16.16 9.52
N VAL A 939 16.09 -17.42 9.90
CA VAL A 939 16.32 -17.84 11.29
C VAL A 939 17.49 -18.81 11.34
N ALA A 940 18.43 -18.58 12.26
CA ALA A 940 19.53 -19.49 12.55
C ALA A 940 19.70 -19.69 14.06
N TYR A 941 20.39 -20.76 14.42
CA TYR A 941 20.54 -21.17 15.80
C TYR A 941 22.01 -21.39 16.18
N ASP A 942 22.42 -20.80 17.29
CA ASP A 942 23.69 -21.08 17.94
C ASP A 942 23.52 -22.13 19.03
N CYS A 943 24.04 -23.33 18.76
CA CYS A 943 23.94 -24.46 19.67
C CYS A 943 24.82 -24.32 20.93
N ALA A 944 25.84 -23.45 20.93
CA ALA A 944 26.78 -23.31 22.04
C ALA A 944 26.19 -22.44 23.17
N GLU A 945 25.71 -21.24 22.83
CA GLU A 945 25.07 -20.34 23.79
C GLU A 945 23.55 -20.49 23.85
N LYS A 946 22.97 -21.36 22.99
CA LYS A 946 21.51 -21.58 22.89
C LYS A 946 20.78 -20.29 22.50
N MET A 947 21.33 -19.57 21.52
CA MET A 947 20.80 -18.30 21.01
C MET A 947 20.13 -18.49 19.65
N VAL A 948 19.00 -17.84 19.42
CA VAL A 948 18.33 -17.75 18.11
C VAL A 948 18.66 -16.39 17.50
N TYR A 949 19.07 -16.41 16.24
CA TYR A 949 19.34 -15.24 15.42
C TYR A 949 18.33 -15.16 14.29
N TRP A 950 17.89 -13.95 13.95
CA TRP A 950 16.97 -13.76 12.83
C TRP A 950 17.18 -12.43 12.12
N THR A 951 16.65 -12.35 10.91
CA THR A 951 16.65 -11.14 10.08
C THR A 951 15.24 -10.54 10.00
N ASP A 952 15.16 -9.21 10.10
CA ASP A 952 13.94 -8.41 9.91
C ASP A 952 14.12 -7.51 8.69
N ILE A 953 13.12 -7.45 7.80
CA ILE A 953 13.12 -6.60 6.60
C ILE A 953 12.20 -5.36 6.72
N THR A 954 11.35 -5.27 7.75
CA THR A 954 10.47 -4.10 7.97
C THR A 954 11.22 -2.92 8.57
N GLY A 955 12.12 -3.20 9.51
CA GLY A 955 13.18 -2.28 9.91
C GLY A 955 14.50 -3.04 9.84
N PRO A 956 15.22 -2.95 8.71
CA PRO A 956 16.35 -3.83 8.40
C PRO A 956 17.31 -4.02 9.56
N ALA A 957 17.30 -5.21 10.15
CA ALA A 957 18.12 -5.53 11.31
C ALA A 957 18.36 -7.04 11.43
N ILE A 958 19.52 -7.41 11.98
CA ILE A 958 19.79 -8.76 12.46
C ILE A 958 19.75 -8.71 13.99
N SER A 959 18.91 -9.53 14.59
CA SER A 959 18.69 -9.56 16.04
C SER A 959 18.86 -10.97 16.59
N ARG A 960 19.06 -11.06 17.91
CA ARG A 960 19.21 -12.33 18.62
C ARG A 960 18.46 -12.36 19.95
N ALA A 961 18.13 -13.57 20.41
CA ALA A 961 17.51 -13.82 21.71
C ALA A 961 17.92 -15.19 22.26
N SER A 962 17.94 -15.34 23.59
CA SER A 962 18.31 -16.59 24.26
C SER A 962 17.12 -17.51 24.43
N LEU A 963 17.26 -18.79 24.07
CA LEU A 963 16.25 -19.83 24.35
C LEU A 963 16.08 -20.13 25.85
N ARG A 964 17.03 -19.72 26.69
CA ARG A 964 16.96 -19.88 28.15
C ARG A 964 16.20 -18.73 28.83
N GLY A 965 15.68 -17.80 28.03
CA GLY A 965 15.04 -16.56 28.50
C GLY A 965 15.96 -15.36 28.37
N GLY A 966 15.38 -14.20 28.06
CA GLY A 966 16.07 -12.94 27.80
C GLY A 966 15.28 -12.05 26.84
N GLY A 967 15.63 -10.77 26.75
CA GLY A 967 15.05 -9.85 25.77
C GLY A 967 15.70 -9.96 24.39
N ILE A 968 15.06 -9.35 23.40
CA ILE A 968 15.60 -9.20 22.04
C ILE A 968 16.79 -8.23 22.08
N SER A 969 17.92 -8.63 21.49
CA SER A 969 19.13 -7.80 21.35
C SER A 969 19.44 -7.59 19.86
N PRO A 970 19.47 -6.34 19.35
CA PRO A 970 19.93 -6.07 17.99
C PRO A 970 21.44 -6.32 17.89
N VAL A 971 21.89 -6.91 16.79
CA VAL A 971 23.29 -7.26 16.51
C VAL A 971 23.83 -6.38 15.37
N VAL A 972 23.07 -6.26 14.28
CA VAL A 972 23.41 -5.40 13.14
C VAL A 972 22.19 -4.57 12.77
N THR A 973 22.34 -3.24 12.67
CA THR A 973 21.23 -2.29 12.42
C THR A 973 21.54 -1.24 11.35
N LYS A 974 22.74 -1.31 10.75
CA LYS A 974 23.21 -0.37 9.71
C LYS A 974 23.63 -1.15 8.48
N ASP A 975 23.65 -0.50 7.32
CA ASP A 975 24.01 -1.07 6.02
C ASP A 975 23.33 -2.41 5.72
N LEU A 976 22.03 -2.50 6.06
CA LEU A 976 21.15 -3.61 5.74
C LEU A 976 19.94 -3.05 5.00
N GLU A 977 19.50 -3.71 3.94
CA GLU A 977 18.28 -3.36 3.20
C GLU A 977 17.34 -4.57 3.15
N SER A 978 17.80 -5.71 2.64
CA SER A 978 16.99 -6.94 2.64
C SER A 978 17.83 -8.17 2.98
N PRO A 979 18.16 -8.38 4.27
CA PRO A 979 18.87 -9.57 4.72
C PRO A 979 17.97 -10.82 4.65
N GLU A 980 18.11 -11.61 3.59
CA GLU A 980 17.24 -12.77 3.29
C GLU A 980 17.81 -14.13 3.76
N GLY A 981 19.11 -14.23 4.02
CA GLY A 981 19.76 -15.44 4.51
C GLY A 981 20.68 -15.18 5.68
N ILE A 982 20.79 -16.15 6.59
CA ILE A 982 21.62 -16.07 7.78
C ILE A 982 22.22 -17.44 8.12
N ALA A 983 23.52 -17.47 8.45
CA ALA A 983 24.22 -18.67 8.86
C ALA A 983 25.15 -18.38 10.05
N ILE A 984 25.27 -19.36 10.94
CA ILE A 984 26.06 -19.27 12.15
C ILE A 984 27.20 -20.29 12.06
N ASP A 985 28.43 -19.85 12.32
CA ASP A 985 29.53 -20.74 12.64
C ASP A 985 29.68 -20.84 14.16
N HIS A 986 29.24 -21.97 14.73
CA HIS A 986 29.33 -22.21 16.16
C HIS A 986 30.75 -22.43 16.66
N VAL A 987 31.70 -22.78 15.78
CA VAL A 987 33.09 -23.10 16.09
C VAL A 987 33.92 -21.82 16.20
N SER A 988 33.88 -20.99 15.15
CA SER A 988 34.66 -19.74 15.10
C SER A 988 33.90 -18.53 15.65
N ARG A 989 32.62 -18.72 16.04
CA ARG A 989 31.75 -17.67 16.60
C ARG A 989 31.53 -16.52 15.61
N LEU A 990 31.23 -16.86 14.36
CA LEU A 990 30.96 -15.92 13.27
C LEU A 990 29.50 -15.97 12.80
N LEU A 991 29.02 -14.82 12.36
CA LEU A 991 27.71 -14.60 11.76
C LEU A 991 27.91 -14.25 10.29
N PHE A 992 27.26 -14.99 9.38
CA PHE A 992 27.23 -14.72 7.95
C PHE A 992 25.82 -14.40 7.51
N TRP A 993 25.66 -13.48 6.56
CA TRP A 993 24.37 -13.19 5.96
C TRP A 993 24.53 -12.75 4.51
N THR A 994 23.42 -12.86 3.79
CA THR A 994 23.23 -12.36 2.43
C THR A 994 22.25 -11.20 2.47
N ASP A 995 22.49 -10.17 1.66
CA ASP A 995 21.57 -9.06 1.45
C ASP A 995 21.25 -8.96 -0.05
N SER A 996 19.98 -9.19 -0.39
CA SER A 996 19.51 -9.34 -1.77
C SER A 996 19.25 -8.02 -2.50
N MET A 997 19.13 -6.91 -1.76
CA MET A 997 18.99 -5.57 -2.34
C MET A 997 20.35 -4.89 -2.48
N ARG A 998 21.32 -5.29 -1.65
CA ARG A 998 22.69 -4.76 -1.69
C ARG A 998 23.66 -5.63 -2.47
N ASP A 999 23.22 -6.81 -2.92
CA ASP A 999 24.04 -7.81 -3.62
C ASP A 999 25.33 -8.18 -2.89
N THR A 1000 25.22 -8.38 -1.57
CA THR A 1000 26.39 -8.65 -0.72
C THR A 1000 26.27 -9.91 0.10
N VAL A 1001 27.41 -10.58 0.30
CA VAL A 1001 27.62 -11.57 1.35
C VAL A 1001 28.57 -10.96 2.37
N ALA A 1002 28.15 -10.91 3.63
CA ALA A 1002 28.91 -10.27 4.69
C ALA A 1002 29.08 -11.18 5.90
N VAL A 1003 30.09 -10.84 6.72
CA VAL A 1003 30.48 -11.57 7.92
C VAL A 1003 30.71 -10.60 9.08
N SER A 1004 30.42 -11.04 10.30
CA SER A 1004 30.79 -10.37 11.54
C SER A 1004 31.03 -11.39 12.64
N LYS A 1005 31.53 -10.94 13.79
CA LYS A 1005 31.39 -11.72 15.03
C LYS A 1005 29.91 -11.82 15.43
N LEU A 1006 29.60 -12.79 16.29
CA LEU A 1006 28.24 -13.03 16.81
C LEU A 1006 27.65 -11.86 17.64
N ASP A 1007 28.48 -10.89 18.03
CA ASP A 1007 28.09 -9.65 18.71
C ASP A 1007 27.94 -8.45 17.75
N GLY A 1008 28.16 -8.64 16.45
CA GLY A 1008 28.06 -7.61 15.41
C GLY A 1008 29.35 -6.82 15.18
N SER A 1009 30.40 -7.06 15.96
CA SER A 1009 31.71 -6.41 15.79
C SER A 1009 32.51 -7.02 14.63
N GLN A 1010 33.55 -6.31 14.18
CA GLN A 1010 34.45 -6.74 13.10
C GLN A 1010 33.71 -7.12 11.81
N ARG A 1011 32.70 -6.32 11.46
CA ARG A 1011 31.92 -6.48 10.24
C ARG A 1011 32.80 -6.29 9.00
N ARG A 1012 32.67 -7.19 8.04
CA ARG A 1012 33.33 -7.14 6.73
C ARG A 1012 32.39 -7.67 5.64
N VAL A 1013 32.45 -7.05 4.45
CA VAL A 1013 31.84 -7.61 3.23
C VAL A 1013 32.83 -8.58 2.60
N LEU A 1014 32.38 -9.82 2.34
CA LEU A 1014 33.19 -10.87 1.69
C LEU A 1014 33.06 -10.81 0.18
N PHE A 1015 31.84 -10.63 -0.32
CA PHE A 1015 31.52 -10.58 -1.73
C PHE A 1015 30.51 -9.46 -2.01
N ASP A 1016 30.80 -8.68 -3.04
CA ASP A 1016 30.00 -7.53 -3.53
C ASP A 1016 29.99 -7.45 -5.08
N THR A 1017 30.43 -8.52 -5.74
CA THR A 1017 30.58 -8.61 -7.19
C THR A 1017 30.02 -9.94 -7.69
N ASP A 1018 29.48 -9.94 -8.92
CA ASP A 1018 28.87 -11.13 -9.54
C ASP A 1018 27.83 -11.80 -8.62
N LEU A 1019 27.04 -10.98 -7.93
CA LEU A 1019 25.87 -11.34 -7.13
C LEU A 1019 24.72 -10.47 -7.63
N VAL A 1020 23.52 -11.04 -7.75
CA VAL A 1020 22.33 -10.29 -8.18
C VAL A 1020 21.16 -10.50 -7.24
N ASN A 1021 20.96 -11.72 -6.73
CA ASN A 1021 19.98 -11.96 -5.67
C ASN A 1021 20.46 -13.09 -4.75
N PRO A 1022 21.52 -12.87 -3.94
CA PRO A 1022 21.96 -13.84 -2.96
C PRO A 1022 20.87 -14.06 -1.90
N ARG A 1023 20.61 -15.33 -1.56
CA ARG A 1023 19.52 -15.72 -0.66
C ARG A 1023 19.98 -16.72 0.39
N ALA A 1024 19.72 -18.02 0.23
CA ALA A 1024 20.06 -18.98 1.26
C ALA A 1024 21.59 -19.12 1.39
N ILE A 1025 22.08 -19.16 2.62
CA ILE A 1025 23.50 -19.27 2.95
C ILE A 1025 23.68 -20.28 4.08
N VAL A 1026 24.70 -21.13 3.97
CA VAL A 1026 25.03 -22.15 4.97
C VAL A 1026 26.54 -22.34 5.11
N THR A 1027 26.96 -22.74 6.29
CA THR A 1027 28.36 -22.89 6.68
C THR A 1027 28.70 -24.37 6.89
N ASN A 1028 29.95 -24.73 6.56
CA ASN A 1028 30.57 -25.98 6.97
C ASN A 1028 31.83 -25.68 7.81
N PRO A 1029 31.68 -25.51 9.14
CA PRO A 1029 32.77 -25.12 10.01
C PRO A 1029 33.96 -26.10 10.05
N VAL A 1030 33.70 -27.39 9.82
CA VAL A 1030 34.74 -28.43 9.88
C VAL A 1030 35.80 -28.24 8.80
N TYR A 1031 35.37 -27.81 7.61
CA TYR A 1031 36.25 -27.58 6.46
C TYR A 1031 36.43 -26.10 6.13
N GLY A 1032 35.86 -25.19 6.92
CA GLY A 1032 35.94 -23.75 6.68
C GLY A 1032 35.31 -23.32 5.36
N GLN A 1033 34.23 -23.98 4.92
CA GLN A 1033 33.56 -23.68 3.66
C GLN A 1033 32.24 -22.93 3.88
N LEU A 1034 31.92 -22.04 2.94
CA LEU A 1034 30.69 -21.27 2.89
C LEU A 1034 29.98 -21.60 1.57
N PHE A 1035 28.66 -21.82 1.63
CA PHE A 1035 27.82 -22.09 0.46
C PHE A 1035 26.66 -21.11 0.45
N TRP A 1036 26.31 -20.60 -0.72
CA TRP A 1036 25.11 -19.78 -0.88
C TRP A 1036 24.45 -20.02 -2.23
N ALA A 1037 23.17 -19.70 -2.29
CA ALA A 1037 22.38 -19.69 -3.52
C ALA A 1037 22.16 -18.24 -3.97
N ASP A 1038 22.36 -18.01 -5.26
CA ASP A 1038 21.96 -16.79 -5.97
C ASP A 1038 20.90 -17.18 -7.00
N TRP A 1039 19.70 -16.65 -6.84
CA TRP A 1039 18.56 -16.99 -7.68
C TRP A 1039 18.39 -16.03 -8.87
N ASN A 1040 19.45 -15.33 -9.27
CA ASN A 1040 19.49 -14.55 -10.50
C ASN A 1040 18.76 -15.27 -11.65
N ARG A 1041 17.73 -14.64 -12.21
CA ARG A 1041 16.87 -15.26 -13.23
C ARG A 1041 17.61 -15.61 -14.51
N ASP A 1042 18.66 -14.87 -14.83
CA ASP A 1042 19.45 -15.05 -16.06
C ASP A 1042 20.56 -16.10 -15.91
N GLY A 1043 20.85 -16.51 -14.67
CA GLY A 1043 21.91 -17.47 -14.38
C GLY A 1043 21.91 -17.91 -12.91
N PRO A 1044 20.89 -18.67 -12.47
CA PRO A 1044 20.80 -19.10 -11.09
C PRO A 1044 21.96 -20.04 -10.78
N LYS A 1045 22.61 -19.81 -9.65
CA LYS A 1045 23.82 -20.52 -9.28
C LYS A 1045 23.88 -20.81 -7.79
N ILE A 1046 24.47 -21.94 -7.47
CA ILE A 1046 24.89 -22.26 -6.11
C ILE A 1046 26.41 -22.17 -6.10
N GLU A 1047 26.94 -21.34 -5.22
CA GLU A 1047 28.36 -21.05 -5.12
C GLU A 1047 28.94 -21.59 -3.82
N MET A 1048 30.26 -21.75 -3.83
CA MET A 1048 31.04 -22.11 -2.66
C MET A 1048 32.27 -21.23 -2.55
N SER A 1049 32.72 -20.99 -1.32
CA SER A 1049 34.02 -20.39 -1.03
C SER A 1049 34.58 -20.94 0.27
N ASN A 1050 35.81 -20.57 0.59
CA ASN A 1050 36.27 -20.61 1.97
C ASN A 1050 35.55 -19.51 2.77
N MET A 1051 35.42 -19.70 4.09
CA MET A 1051 34.78 -18.75 5.00
C MET A 1051 35.52 -17.41 5.12
N ASP A 1052 36.78 -17.35 4.70
CA ASP A 1052 37.59 -16.12 4.63
C ASP A 1052 37.35 -15.28 3.35
N GLY A 1053 36.53 -15.79 2.44
CA GLY A 1053 36.25 -15.20 1.13
C GLY A 1053 37.17 -15.68 0.01
N THR A 1054 38.14 -16.57 0.28
CA THR A 1054 39.04 -17.13 -0.75
C THR A 1054 38.41 -18.32 -1.48
N ASN A 1055 38.98 -18.71 -2.62
CA ASN A 1055 38.56 -19.88 -3.41
C ASN A 1055 37.06 -19.90 -3.77
N ARG A 1056 36.45 -18.73 -4.05
CA ARG A 1056 35.08 -18.64 -4.56
C ARG A 1056 34.98 -19.36 -5.91
N ALA A 1057 33.99 -20.25 -6.03
CA ALA A 1057 33.71 -21.02 -7.23
C ALA A 1057 32.22 -21.35 -7.36
N VAL A 1058 31.73 -21.41 -8.60
CA VAL A 1058 30.38 -21.88 -8.91
C VAL A 1058 30.33 -23.40 -8.82
N LEU A 1059 29.43 -23.93 -7.97
CA LEU A 1059 29.27 -25.36 -7.73
C LEU A 1059 28.18 -25.96 -8.63
N VAL A 1060 27.03 -25.30 -8.74
CA VAL A 1060 25.91 -25.71 -9.59
C VAL A 1060 25.41 -24.49 -10.37
N LYS A 1061 25.15 -24.69 -11.67
CA LYS A 1061 24.61 -23.66 -12.59
C LYS A 1061 23.59 -24.21 -13.59
N ASP A 1062 23.43 -25.53 -13.63
CA ASP A 1062 22.59 -26.24 -14.60
C ASP A 1062 21.37 -26.83 -13.88
N ASP A 1063 20.21 -26.91 -14.54
CA ASP A 1063 18.93 -27.40 -13.95
C ASP A 1063 18.61 -26.72 -12.60
N LEU A 1064 18.77 -25.40 -12.55
CA LEU A 1064 18.37 -24.52 -11.45
C LEU A 1064 17.39 -23.48 -11.99
N GLY A 1065 16.40 -23.10 -11.18
CA GLY A 1065 15.43 -22.06 -11.50
C GLY A 1065 15.36 -21.01 -10.39
N LEU A 1066 14.93 -21.43 -9.19
CA LEU A 1066 14.81 -20.58 -8.01
C LEU A 1066 15.28 -21.36 -6.76
N PRO A 1067 16.61 -21.52 -6.56
CA PRO A 1067 17.17 -22.22 -5.40
C PRO A 1067 16.94 -21.41 -4.11
N ASN A 1068 15.76 -21.56 -3.52
CA ASN A 1068 15.33 -20.75 -2.38
C ASN A 1068 15.83 -21.27 -1.04
N GLY A 1069 15.90 -22.59 -0.87
CA GLY A 1069 16.35 -23.25 0.36
C GLY A 1069 17.66 -23.99 0.16
N LEU A 1070 18.59 -23.86 1.10
CA LEU A 1070 19.91 -24.51 1.07
C LEU A 1070 20.25 -25.04 2.46
N THR A 1071 20.76 -26.27 2.55
CA THR A 1071 21.21 -26.87 3.81
C THR A 1071 22.43 -27.75 3.58
N PHE A 1072 23.30 -27.86 4.58
CA PHE A 1072 24.46 -28.73 4.54
C PHE A 1072 24.38 -29.74 5.68
N ASP A 1073 24.41 -31.03 5.33
CA ASP A 1073 24.41 -32.11 6.30
C ASP A 1073 25.83 -32.51 6.67
N GLN A 1074 26.18 -32.29 7.94
CA GLN A 1074 27.50 -32.60 8.50
C GLN A 1074 27.78 -34.11 8.54
N ASP A 1075 26.76 -34.95 8.71
CA ASP A 1075 26.97 -36.39 8.87
C ASP A 1075 27.22 -37.08 7.53
N THR A 1076 26.50 -36.68 6.48
CA THR A 1076 26.65 -37.25 5.13
C THR A 1076 27.57 -36.45 4.22
N GLN A 1077 28.01 -35.25 4.65
CA GLN A 1077 28.80 -34.30 3.86
C GLN A 1077 28.12 -33.91 2.53
N GLN A 1078 26.79 -33.79 2.56
CA GLN A 1078 25.98 -33.44 1.39
C GLN A 1078 25.39 -32.04 1.52
N LEU A 1079 25.49 -31.27 0.43
CA LEU A 1079 24.78 -30.01 0.25
C LEU A 1079 23.45 -30.31 -0.43
N CYS A 1080 22.34 -29.96 0.20
CA CYS A 1080 21.00 -30.13 -0.35
C CYS A 1080 20.33 -28.78 -0.57
N TRP A 1081 19.55 -28.67 -1.64
CA TRP A 1081 18.78 -27.47 -1.95
C TRP A 1081 17.36 -27.82 -2.40
N ALA A 1082 16.44 -26.91 -2.13
CA ALA A 1082 15.07 -26.96 -2.59
C ALA A 1082 14.85 -25.81 -3.59
N ASP A 1083 14.45 -26.18 -4.81
CA ASP A 1083 14.30 -25.25 -5.91
C ASP A 1083 12.82 -25.07 -6.26
N ALA A 1084 12.31 -23.85 -6.11
CA ALA A 1084 10.92 -23.51 -6.38
C ALA A 1084 10.61 -23.36 -7.88
N GLY A 1085 11.63 -23.13 -8.70
CA GLY A 1085 11.52 -23.03 -10.15
C GLY A 1085 11.45 -24.41 -10.80
N THR A 1086 12.38 -25.30 -10.45
CA THR A 1086 12.40 -26.67 -10.98
C THR A 1086 11.48 -27.63 -10.23
N ARG A 1087 10.98 -27.24 -9.06
CA ARG A 1087 10.09 -28.04 -8.18
C ARG A 1087 10.73 -29.35 -7.71
N LYS A 1088 12.03 -29.29 -7.41
CA LYS A 1088 12.82 -30.44 -6.95
C LYS A 1088 13.55 -30.14 -5.65
N VAL A 1089 13.76 -31.17 -4.84
CA VAL A 1089 14.79 -31.18 -3.78
C VAL A 1089 15.90 -32.10 -4.21
N GLU A 1090 17.13 -31.60 -4.17
CA GLU A 1090 18.31 -32.32 -4.63
C GLU A 1090 19.43 -32.21 -3.61
N CYS A 1091 20.30 -33.22 -3.60
CA CYS A 1091 21.48 -33.25 -2.77
C CYS A 1091 22.70 -33.56 -3.61
N MET A 1092 23.85 -32.98 -3.27
CA MET A 1092 25.12 -33.29 -3.89
C MET A 1092 26.25 -33.41 -2.88
N ASP A 1093 27.25 -34.23 -3.19
CA ASP A 1093 28.57 -34.14 -2.56
C ASP A 1093 29.36 -33.00 -3.21
N PRO A 1094 29.71 -31.91 -2.49
CA PRO A 1094 30.41 -30.76 -3.08
C PRO A 1094 31.79 -31.09 -3.64
N HIS A 1095 32.46 -32.12 -3.10
CA HIS A 1095 33.81 -32.52 -3.51
C HIS A 1095 33.77 -33.46 -4.71
N ARG A 1096 32.86 -34.45 -4.69
CA ARG A 1096 32.72 -35.44 -5.77
C ARG A 1096 31.84 -34.95 -6.91
N ARG A 1097 31.09 -33.86 -6.72
CA ARG A 1097 30.11 -33.30 -7.66
C ARG A 1097 29.06 -34.32 -8.12
N LEU A 1098 28.71 -35.25 -7.22
CA LEU A 1098 27.69 -36.26 -7.46
C LEU A 1098 26.33 -35.71 -7.00
N ARG A 1099 25.50 -35.30 -7.94
CA ARG A 1099 24.14 -34.77 -7.72
C ARG A 1099 23.11 -35.90 -7.76
N ARG A 1100 22.15 -35.88 -6.85
CA ARG A 1100 21.04 -36.84 -6.73
C ARG A 1100 19.72 -36.09 -6.46
N LEU A 1101 18.69 -36.47 -7.19
CA LEU A 1101 17.30 -36.06 -6.93
C LEU A 1101 16.74 -36.79 -5.72
N ILE A 1102 16.13 -36.07 -4.79
CA ILE A 1102 15.51 -36.64 -3.58
C ILE A 1102 14.00 -36.67 -3.69
N VAL A 1103 13.37 -35.56 -4.06
CA VAL A 1103 11.92 -35.51 -4.29
C VAL A 1103 11.59 -34.51 -5.40
N ASP A 1104 10.52 -34.79 -6.14
CA ASP A 1104 10.01 -33.98 -7.25
C ASP A 1104 8.53 -33.64 -7.00
N GLY A 1105 8.04 -32.55 -7.58
CA GLY A 1105 6.66 -32.08 -7.42
C GLY A 1105 6.40 -31.26 -6.15
N ILE A 1106 7.45 -30.72 -5.51
CA ILE A 1106 7.29 -29.71 -4.45
C ILE A 1106 6.69 -28.43 -5.05
N GLN A 1107 5.95 -27.63 -4.27
CA GLN A 1107 5.14 -26.55 -4.85
C GLN A 1107 5.90 -25.22 -4.88
N TYR A 1108 6.24 -24.70 -3.70
CA TYR A 1108 6.99 -23.45 -3.58
C TYR A 1108 7.80 -23.42 -2.28
N PRO A 1109 8.93 -24.15 -2.22
CA PRO A 1109 9.81 -24.13 -1.06
C PRO A 1109 10.42 -22.74 -0.83
N PHE A 1110 10.52 -22.34 0.45
CA PHE A 1110 11.18 -21.11 0.85
C PHE A 1110 12.52 -21.36 1.53
N ALA A 1111 12.58 -22.25 2.53
CA ALA A 1111 13.80 -22.61 3.24
C ALA A 1111 13.84 -24.12 3.49
N LEU A 1112 15.05 -24.66 3.71
CA LEU A 1112 15.33 -26.09 3.86
C LEU A 1112 16.33 -26.29 5.01
N VAL A 1113 16.11 -27.32 5.85
CA VAL A 1113 17.06 -27.73 6.89
C VAL A 1113 17.17 -29.25 6.97
N SER A 1114 18.37 -29.76 7.22
CA SER A 1114 18.64 -31.19 7.42
C SER A 1114 18.72 -31.53 8.91
N PHE A 1115 18.07 -32.61 9.33
CA PHE A 1115 18.28 -33.20 10.66
C PHE A 1115 18.09 -34.72 10.65
N GLY A 1116 19.11 -35.44 11.15
CA GLY A 1116 19.15 -36.90 11.08
C GLY A 1116 19.08 -37.37 9.62
N ARG A 1117 18.20 -38.31 9.28
CA ARG A 1117 18.02 -38.75 7.88
C ARG A 1117 17.00 -37.91 7.08
N ASN A 1118 16.27 -37.00 7.73
CA ASN A 1118 15.18 -36.23 7.12
C ASN A 1118 15.64 -34.83 6.67
N LEU A 1119 14.97 -34.32 5.65
CA LEU A 1119 14.97 -32.90 5.30
C LEU A 1119 13.63 -32.30 5.69
N TYR A 1120 13.64 -31.05 6.15
CA TYR A 1120 12.43 -30.29 6.47
C TYR A 1120 12.45 -28.99 5.70
N TYR A 1121 11.37 -28.66 5.00
CA TYR A 1121 11.26 -27.40 4.26
C TYR A 1121 9.93 -26.71 4.52
N THR A 1122 9.94 -25.39 4.35
CA THR A 1122 8.75 -24.55 4.41
C THR A 1122 8.20 -24.33 3.00
N ASP A 1123 6.89 -24.50 2.79
CA ASP A 1123 6.24 -24.33 1.49
C ASP A 1123 5.15 -23.24 1.54
N TRP A 1124 5.22 -22.26 0.64
CA TRP A 1124 4.27 -21.14 0.60
C TRP A 1124 2.92 -21.48 -0.02
N ARG A 1125 2.85 -22.46 -0.93
CA ARG A 1125 1.60 -22.86 -1.58
C ARG A 1125 0.81 -23.81 -0.69
N ARG A 1126 1.52 -24.66 0.05
CA ARG A 1126 0.91 -25.57 1.03
C ARG A 1126 0.68 -24.90 2.38
N GLU A 1127 1.35 -23.77 2.64
CA GLU A 1127 1.36 -23.10 3.95
C GLU A 1127 1.81 -24.03 5.09
N ALA A 1128 2.72 -24.97 4.79
CA ALA A 1128 3.09 -26.06 5.67
C ALA A 1128 4.61 -26.25 5.79
N VAL A 1129 5.03 -26.84 6.91
CA VAL A 1129 6.36 -27.44 7.08
C VAL A 1129 6.26 -28.90 6.66
N VAL A 1130 7.05 -29.30 5.67
CA VAL A 1130 7.02 -30.65 5.10
C VAL A 1130 8.30 -31.39 5.43
N ALA A 1131 8.18 -32.64 5.89
CA ALA A 1131 9.29 -33.53 6.14
C ALA A 1131 9.47 -34.52 4.97
N VAL A 1132 10.72 -34.74 4.56
CA VAL A 1132 11.12 -35.66 3.50
C VAL A 1132 12.14 -36.65 4.04
N ASP A 1133 11.85 -37.94 3.88
CA ASP A 1133 12.81 -38.99 4.23
C ASP A 1133 13.76 -39.24 3.06
N ARG A 1134 15.04 -38.88 3.22
CA ARG A 1134 16.03 -38.95 2.14
C ARG A 1134 16.26 -40.36 1.58
N PRO A 1135 16.33 -41.43 2.39
CA PRO A 1135 16.48 -42.80 1.86
C PRO A 1135 15.26 -43.28 1.08
N SER A 1136 14.04 -42.89 1.50
CA SER A 1136 12.80 -43.30 0.84
C SER A 1136 12.39 -42.41 -0.33
N GLU A 1137 13.06 -41.26 -0.52
CA GLU A 1137 12.81 -40.31 -1.62
C GLU A 1137 11.35 -39.83 -1.68
N ARG A 1138 10.73 -39.64 -0.50
CA ARG A 1138 9.31 -39.29 -0.37
C ARG A 1138 9.06 -38.32 0.77
N GLU A 1139 8.06 -37.47 0.57
CA GLU A 1139 7.42 -36.68 1.64
C GLU A 1139 6.74 -37.65 2.63
N THR A 1140 6.98 -37.45 3.93
CA THR A 1140 6.48 -38.36 4.97
C THR A 1140 5.47 -37.71 5.90
N GLU A 1141 5.66 -36.44 6.24
CA GLU A 1141 4.81 -35.72 7.20
C GLU A 1141 4.63 -34.27 6.74
N GLU A 1142 3.49 -33.68 7.08
CA GLU A 1142 3.14 -32.30 6.78
C GLU A 1142 2.53 -31.66 8.05
N PHE A 1143 3.06 -30.50 8.43
CA PHE A 1143 2.57 -29.72 9.55
C PHE A 1143 2.04 -28.37 9.07
N LEU A 1144 0.75 -28.14 9.31
CA LEU A 1144 0.03 -26.91 8.97
C LEU A 1144 -0.15 -26.06 10.24
N PRO A 1145 0.51 -24.89 10.35
CA PRO A 1145 0.38 -24.04 11.52
C PRO A 1145 -1.01 -23.39 11.62
N GLN A 1146 -1.49 -23.14 12.84
CA GLN A 1146 -2.85 -22.66 13.17
C GLN A 1146 -3.24 -21.29 12.58
N ARG A 1147 -2.32 -20.53 11.97
CA ARG A 1147 -2.61 -19.24 11.30
C ARG A 1147 -1.99 -19.22 9.91
N CYS A 1148 -2.82 -19.13 8.86
CA CYS A 1148 -2.45 -19.03 7.44
C CYS A 1148 -1.64 -17.74 7.13
N SER A 1149 -0.38 -17.73 7.54
CA SER A 1149 0.62 -16.73 7.13
C SER A 1149 1.77 -17.46 6.45
N ARG A 1150 2.52 -16.76 5.58
CA ARG A 1150 3.63 -17.37 4.86
C ARG A 1150 4.73 -17.82 5.83
N LEU A 1151 5.24 -19.03 5.61
CA LEU A 1151 6.35 -19.61 6.36
C LEU A 1151 7.67 -19.21 5.70
N TYR A 1152 8.61 -18.68 6.48
CA TYR A 1152 9.90 -18.22 5.97
C TYR A 1152 11.03 -19.19 6.36
N GLY A 1153 12.10 -18.67 6.94
CA GLY A 1153 13.28 -19.44 7.34
C GLY A 1153 12.95 -20.54 8.34
N ILE A 1154 13.62 -21.68 8.21
CA ILE A 1154 13.53 -22.83 9.11
C ILE A 1154 14.92 -23.26 9.56
N THR A 1155 15.07 -23.64 10.82
CA THR A 1155 16.31 -24.16 11.39
C THR A 1155 16.04 -25.21 12.47
N THR A 1156 17.06 -25.99 12.84
CA THR A 1156 16.96 -27.03 13.87
C THR A 1156 17.73 -26.63 15.11
N THR A 1157 17.25 -27.03 16.29
CA THR A 1157 17.88 -26.74 17.59
C THR A 1157 18.44 -28.01 18.24
N PRO A 1158 19.54 -28.58 17.73
CA PRO A 1158 20.08 -29.80 18.31
C PRO A 1158 20.55 -29.58 19.75
N THR A 1159 20.35 -30.59 20.60
CA THR A 1159 20.73 -30.53 22.02
C THR A 1159 22.23 -30.38 22.20
N GLN A 1160 23.02 -30.98 21.32
CA GLN A 1160 24.49 -30.94 21.32
C GLN A 1160 25.00 -30.32 20.01
N CYS A 1161 26.04 -29.51 20.10
CA CYS A 1161 26.74 -29.04 18.91
C CYS A 1161 27.49 -30.20 18.25
N PRO A 1162 27.55 -30.25 16.90
CA PRO A 1162 28.47 -31.12 16.18
C PRO A 1162 29.91 -30.89 16.66
N GLN A 1163 30.66 -31.97 16.86
CA GLN A 1163 32.06 -31.87 17.29
C GLN A 1163 32.93 -31.33 16.15
N ALA A 1164 33.61 -30.23 16.43
CA ALA A 1164 34.56 -29.62 15.52
C ALA A 1164 35.68 -28.95 16.33
N TYR A 1165 36.91 -29.04 15.84
CA TYR A 1165 38.07 -28.44 16.49
C TYR A 1165 38.23 -27.00 16.03
N ASN A 1166 38.23 -26.07 16.99
CA ASN A 1166 38.56 -24.68 16.70
C ASN A 1166 40.09 -24.54 16.60
N TYR A 1167 40.61 -24.47 15.38
CA TYR A 1167 42.04 -24.25 15.10
C TYR A 1167 42.54 -22.86 15.53
N CYS A 1168 41.63 -21.93 15.84
CA CYS A 1168 41.90 -20.54 16.23
C CYS A 1168 41.85 -20.31 17.75
N ALA A 1169 41.65 -21.35 18.58
CA ALA A 1169 41.39 -21.24 20.02
C ALA A 1169 42.49 -20.56 20.87
N ASN A 1170 43.66 -20.24 20.30
CA ASN A 1170 44.76 -19.51 20.94
C ASN A 1170 45.14 -18.20 20.23
N ASN A 1171 44.24 -17.58 19.45
CA ASN A 1171 44.54 -16.37 18.66
C ASN A 1171 45.86 -16.52 17.89
N GLY A 1172 46.03 -17.65 17.19
CA GLY A 1172 47.31 -18.12 16.64
C GLY A 1172 48.13 -16.97 16.05
N ARG A 1173 49.09 -16.44 16.83
CA ARG A 1173 49.95 -15.26 16.56
C ARG A 1173 49.62 -14.48 15.27
N CYS A 1174 48.48 -13.82 15.20
CA CYS A 1174 48.17 -12.92 14.11
C CYS A 1174 47.83 -11.51 14.63
N PRO A 1175 48.27 -10.43 13.93
CA PRO A 1175 47.87 -9.07 14.25
C PRO A 1175 46.38 -8.86 14.00
N ASP A 1176 45.81 -7.80 14.58
CA ASP A 1176 44.36 -7.51 14.67
C ASP A 1176 43.56 -7.46 13.35
N ASP A 1177 44.22 -7.60 12.18
CA ASP A 1177 43.61 -7.72 10.85
C ASP A 1177 43.35 -9.18 10.39
N ALA A 1178 43.71 -10.20 11.16
CA ALA A 1178 43.60 -11.61 10.76
C ALA A 1178 42.28 -12.29 11.20
N VAL A 1179 41.15 -11.67 10.91
CA VAL A 1179 39.81 -12.24 11.22
C VAL A 1179 39.41 -13.36 10.23
N ALA A 1180 40.33 -13.77 9.34
CA ALA A 1180 40.01 -14.67 8.23
C ALA A 1180 41.18 -15.62 7.90
N ALA A 1181 41.90 -16.13 8.90
CA ALA A 1181 42.95 -17.10 8.67
C ALA A 1181 42.44 -18.52 8.95
N GLY A 1182 41.77 -19.12 7.96
CA GLY A 1182 41.69 -20.57 7.78
C GLY A 1182 43.04 -21.20 7.39
N GLN A 1183 44.17 -20.59 7.79
CA GLN A 1183 45.51 -21.14 7.68
C GLN A 1183 46.18 -21.07 9.06
N CYS A 1184 45.93 -22.09 9.88
CA CYS A 1184 47.05 -22.66 10.62
C CYS A 1184 47.80 -23.56 9.63
N GLU A 1185 49.03 -23.21 9.26
CA GLU A 1185 49.91 -24.09 8.48
C GLU A 1185 49.91 -25.50 9.08
N GLY A 1186 49.37 -26.48 8.34
CA GLY A 1186 49.54 -27.89 8.67
C GLY A 1186 48.33 -28.80 8.47
N ARG A 1187 47.88 -29.00 7.22
CA ARG A 1187 48.01 -30.29 6.51
C ARG A 1187 47.20 -30.32 5.23
N SER A 1188 47.92 -30.55 4.14
CA SER A 1188 47.47 -31.19 2.92
C SER A 1188 46.73 -32.49 3.23
N LEU A 1189 45.62 -32.73 2.55
CA LEU A 1189 45.30 -33.99 1.89
C LEU A 1189 44.48 -33.70 0.64
#